data_AF-A0AA89B7A0-F1
#
_entry.id   AF-A0AA89B7A0-F1
#
_cell.length_a   1.000
_cell.length_b   1.000
_cell.length_c   1.000
_cell.angle_alpha   90.00
_cell.angle_beta   90.00
_cell.angle_gamma   90.00
#
_symmetry.space_group_name_H-M   'P 1'
#
loop_
_entity.id
_entity.type
_entity.pdbx_description
1 polymer ?
#
loop_
_entity_poly.entity_id
_entity_poly.type
_entity_poly.pdbx_seq_one_letter_code
_entity_poly.pdbx_strand_id
1 'polypeptide(L)'
;EEADDSVLRQLQEAVDTHPDDPSHHFNLGAYLWNKSEEASKETRERAAQHFVISAKLNPQNGPAFRYLGHYYSRVSVDSQRALKCYQRALTICPHDSDSGDSICDILDEQGKESLEVAVCREASEKSPRAFWAFRRLGYLQVHQQKWTEAVHSLQHAIRGYPTSAGLWEALGLAYQRLGMFTAAIKSYGRAVELEDSRVFALIESGNIYLMLGSFKKGVEQFQQALQISPKNASAYYGLSSGLLCFSKECMNSGAFRWGASLLEEASEAAIVCTCLAGNISCIWKLHGDIQLTYAKCFPWMDEDRGLETDEKAFSSSIISWKTSCFLAAARASRSYQRALHLTPWQANIYCDIAIALDMSCSLKESGKQELSAWPLPEKMSLGGLLLESCNKEFWVALGCLSGYTALKHHAFVRSLHLDVSLAVAWAYLGKCGGWGCEDGKVHENLACLMPGLYRQEGQTQLAQQAFDRARSIDPSLALPWAGMSADTSARELSPDEAFECCLRAVQILPLAEFQIGLAKLAMLSGHLSSSLVFGAIRQALQRAPQRPESHNLNGLVSEARLDYQSAAASYRLARSAISISTGKVPRSHLRDISINLARSLCWAGNALGAVQECENLKKEGLLDSEGLHIYALSLWKLGKNDLALSVARILVAMVVSMERSSAAGSISFVCRLLYYISGLDTVTTSISKIPKELFQSSKVSFVVSAIHALDQTNQLQSVVSSSRSSLVSHEELTGMHYLIALGKLIKNGSRDCLGIQNGVNHLRKTLHMYPNSGLISKEWSDTHIATRFCTISPSESPKEEGLKSACEILGACAVACYTTGNCKEKCCFPTCRDQWMYGPHAIQQLQKWLHQEPWNQNARYLLILNYLQKAREERFPRHLCITLERLTSVALSDEFYSEKDKNYQYRKLQVLLSASEISLQGGDLVGCVSHAKNASRLLLPDGYLFFAHLLLCRAYAAEENFVRLREEYMRCMQLKTDYHIGWICLKFIESRYKLQTDANKLELSFEECSKELKYSWNMWMAVSKLVQALVAIWMKENLCAEDLLTQACSLASSESCIFLCHGTICMELAREQCDSHFLLLAVRSLNKAKETSLIPLPIVSLLLAQAEASLGSKAKWEKHLRLEWYSWSAEMRPAELFLQMHLLSRQLKDGSDSSPGVESCQSSLRWILRAIHMNPSCLRYWKVLQKFIE
;
A
#
# COMPACT_ATOMS: atom_id res chain seq x y z
N GLU A 1 -48.76 -55.54 -29.12
CA GLU A 1 -49.86 -56.53 -29.23
C GLU A 1 -49.51 -57.71 -30.14
N GLU A 2 -49.38 -57.57 -31.47
CA GLU A 2 -49.06 -58.73 -32.34
C GLU A 2 -47.65 -59.33 -32.09
N ALA A 3 -46.65 -58.51 -31.77
CA ALA A 3 -45.33 -59.00 -31.38
C ALA A 3 -45.34 -59.72 -30.02
N ASP A 4 -46.20 -59.29 -29.09
CA ASP A 4 -46.29 -59.82 -27.73
C ASP A 4 -46.97 -61.20 -27.71
N ASP A 5 -48.02 -61.38 -28.50
CA ASP A 5 -48.70 -62.68 -28.62
C ASP A 5 -47.85 -63.71 -29.36
N SER A 6 -46.91 -63.29 -30.21
CA SER A 6 -45.94 -64.19 -30.84
C SER A 6 -44.94 -64.76 -29.81
N VAL A 7 -44.46 -63.93 -28.88
CA VAL A 7 -43.52 -64.34 -27.83
C VAL A 7 -44.18 -65.26 -26.82
N LEU A 8 -45.44 -64.98 -26.44
CA LEU A 8 -46.19 -65.86 -25.55
C LEU A 8 -46.39 -67.25 -26.16
N ARG A 9 -46.74 -67.34 -27.45
CA ARG A 9 -46.88 -68.62 -28.16
C ARG A 9 -45.55 -69.36 -28.25
N GLN A 10 -44.45 -68.67 -28.59
CA GLN A 10 -43.13 -69.29 -28.63
C GLN A 10 -42.69 -69.83 -27.26
N LEU A 11 -42.98 -69.10 -26.18
CA LEU A 11 -42.67 -69.56 -24.81
C LEU A 11 -43.56 -70.72 -24.36
N GLN A 12 -44.83 -70.75 -24.78
CA GLN A 12 -45.74 -71.87 -24.54
C GLN A 12 -45.31 -73.11 -25.33
N GLU A 13 -45.00 -72.96 -26.63
CA GLU A 13 -44.47 -74.03 -27.47
C GLU A 13 -43.14 -74.57 -26.93
N ALA A 14 -42.26 -73.71 -26.41
CA ALA A 14 -41.01 -74.13 -25.76
C ALA A 14 -41.24 -74.97 -24.49
N VAL A 15 -42.26 -74.62 -23.70
CA VAL A 15 -42.66 -75.41 -22.52
C VAL A 15 -43.31 -76.73 -22.92
N ASP A 16 -44.13 -76.73 -23.97
CA ASP A 16 -44.83 -77.93 -24.45
C ASP A 16 -43.88 -78.93 -25.13
N THR A 17 -42.85 -78.43 -25.82
CA THR A 17 -41.81 -79.25 -26.47
C THR A 17 -40.79 -79.83 -25.48
N HIS A 18 -40.44 -79.08 -24.43
CA HIS A 18 -39.49 -79.49 -23.40
C HIS A 18 -40.03 -79.18 -21.98
N PRO A 19 -40.98 -79.99 -21.47
CA PRO A 19 -41.66 -79.72 -20.20
C PRO A 19 -40.76 -79.90 -18.96
N ASP A 20 -39.64 -80.62 -19.10
CA ASP A 20 -38.68 -80.84 -18.01
C ASP A 20 -37.61 -79.74 -17.89
N ASP A 21 -37.56 -78.78 -18.83
CA ASP A 21 -36.58 -77.70 -18.76
C ASP A 21 -37.06 -76.57 -17.81
N PRO A 22 -36.36 -76.34 -16.68
CA PRO A 22 -36.72 -75.32 -15.70
C PRO A 22 -36.66 -73.89 -16.26
N SER A 23 -35.84 -73.64 -17.30
CA SER A 23 -35.62 -72.31 -17.86
C SER A 23 -36.81 -71.83 -18.70
N HIS A 24 -37.45 -72.72 -19.45
CA HIS A 24 -38.65 -72.40 -20.24
C HIS A 24 -39.84 -72.07 -19.33
N HIS A 25 -40.07 -72.85 -18.28
CA HIS A 25 -41.09 -72.55 -17.27
C HIS A 25 -40.82 -71.21 -16.55
N PHE A 26 -39.56 -70.91 -16.23
CA PHE A 26 -39.20 -69.63 -15.61
C PHE A 26 -39.46 -68.45 -16.56
N ASN A 27 -39.03 -68.55 -17.82
CA ASN A 27 -39.20 -67.48 -18.81
C ASN A 27 -40.68 -67.22 -19.11
N LEU A 28 -41.50 -68.27 -19.23
CA LEU A 28 -42.95 -68.16 -19.38
C LEU A 28 -43.58 -67.50 -18.14
N GLY A 29 -43.21 -67.94 -16.93
CA GLY A 29 -43.67 -67.34 -15.68
C GLY A 29 -43.28 -65.86 -15.55
N ALA A 30 -42.04 -65.51 -15.89
CA ALA A 30 -41.53 -64.14 -15.83
C ALA A 30 -42.22 -63.22 -16.85
N TYR A 31 -42.48 -63.73 -18.06
CA TYR A 31 -43.25 -63.02 -19.09
C TYR A 31 -44.69 -62.75 -18.63
N LEU A 32 -45.37 -63.77 -18.08
CA LEU A 32 -46.71 -63.62 -17.51
C LEU A 32 -46.75 -62.65 -16.32
N TRP A 33 -45.70 -62.63 -15.50
CA TRP A 33 -45.56 -61.71 -14.37
C TRP A 33 -45.35 -60.25 -14.83
N ASN A 34 -44.53 -60.02 -15.86
CA ASN A 34 -44.18 -58.68 -16.33
C ASN A 34 -45.25 -58.03 -17.22
N LYS A 35 -46.15 -58.78 -17.86
CA LYS A 35 -47.29 -58.26 -18.66
C LYS A 35 -48.34 -57.52 -17.80
N SER A 36 -48.10 -57.26 -16.51
CA SER A 36 -49.13 -57.00 -15.48
C SER A 36 -49.13 -55.63 -14.79
N GLU A 37 -49.25 -54.54 -15.55
CA GLU A 37 -49.83 -53.31 -14.96
C GLU A 37 -51.37 -53.41 -14.84
N GLU A 38 -52.05 -54.25 -15.64
CA GLU A 38 -53.52 -54.47 -15.61
C GLU A 38 -53.94 -55.96 -15.57
N ALA A 39 -53.12 -56.88 -15.06
CA ALA A 39 -53.46 -58.31 -15.11
C ALA A 39 -54.28 -58.79 -13.89
N SER A 40 -55.31 -59.62 -14.15
CA SER A 40 -56.18 -60.23 -13.15
C SER A 40 -55.41 -61.15 -12.18
N LYS A 41 -55.96 -61.39 -10.98
CA LYS A 41 -55.37 -62.30 -9.98
C LYS A 41 -55.00 -63.68 -10.57
N GLU A 42 -55.80 -64.17 -11.51
CA GLU A 42 -55.62 -65.45 -12.19
C GLU A 42 -54.33 -65.55 -13.03
N THR A 43 -53.90 -64.47 -13.69
CA THR A 43 -52.67 -64.51 -14.51
C THR A 43 -51.42 -64.58 -13.62
N ARG A 44 -51.45 -63.89 -12.47
CA ARG A 44 -50.39 -63.97 -11.45
C ARG A 44 -50.36 -65.32 -10.75
N GLU A 45 -51.51 -65.96 -10.56
CA GLU A 45 -51.60 -67.35 -10.08
C GLU A 45 -50.99 -68.35 -11.08
N ARG A 46 -51.29 -68.20 -12.39
CA ARG A 46 -50.65 -69.01 -13.45
C ARG A 46 -49.14 -68.79 -13.50
N ALA A 47 -48.68 -67.55 -13.41
CA ALA A 47 -47.25 -67.23 -13.32
C ALA A 47 -46.60 -67.92 -12.11
N ALA A 48 -47.25 -67.87 -10.94
CA ALA A 48 -46.78 -68.54 -9.74
C ALA A 48 -46.69 -70.06 -9.90
N GLN A 49 -47.65 -70.71 -10.59
CA GLN A 49 -47.59 -72.14 -10.88
C GLN A 49 -46.34 -72.50 -11.70
N HIS A 50 -46.04 -71.73 -12.74
CA HIS A 50 -44.82 -71.93 -13.53
C HIS A 50 -43.54 -71.68 -12.73
N PHE A 51 -43.53 -70.70 -11.81
CA PHE A 51 -42.40 -70.51 -10.89
C PHE A 51 -42.24 -71.68 -9.89
N VAL A 52 -43.33 -72.26 -9.38
CA VAL A 52 -43.28 -73.46 -8.52
C VAL A 52 -42.72 -74.66 -9.30
N ILE A 53 -43.16 -74.86 -10.54
CA ILE A 53 -42.65 -75.94 -11.40
C ILE A 53 -41.15 -75.74 -11.66
N SER A 54 -40.75 -74.52 -12.04
CA SER A 54 -39.34 -74.18 -12.25
C SER A 54 -38.49 -74.40 -10.99
N ALA A 55 -38.98 -74.03 -9.82
CA ALA A 55 -38.28 -74.23 -8.54
C ALA A 55 -38.18 -75.71 -8.13
N LYS A 56 -39.16 -76.55 -8.50
CA LYS A 56 -39.12 -78.01 -8.28
C LYS A 56 -38.11 -78.69 -9.20
N LEU A 57 -38.10 -78.32 -10.48
CA LEU A 57 -37.20 -78.86 -11.49
C LEU A 57 -35.75 -78.40 -11.27
N ASN A 58 -35.54 -77.17 -10.81
CA ASN A 58 -34.23 -76.65 -10.44
C ASN A 58 -34.25 -75.94 -9.07
N PRO A 59 -33.88 -76.65 -7.98
CA PRO A 59 -33.78 -76.06 -6.64
C PRO A 59 -32.68 -75.00 -6.47
N GLN A 60 -31.80 -74.80 -7.47
CA GLN A 60 -30.78 -73.75 -7.51
C GLN A 60 -31.22 -72.52 -8.30
N ASN A 61 -32.47 -72.49 -8.80
CA ASN A 61 -33.01 -71.32 -9.49
C ASN A 61 -33.45 -70.23 -8.49
N GLY A 62 -32.51 -69.39 -8.04
CA GLY A 62 -32.76 -68.27 -7.12
C GLY A 62 -33.89 -67.32 -7.57
N PRO A 63 -33.91 -66.85 -8.84
CA PRO A 63 -34.97 -65.99 -9.36
C PRO A 63 -36.39 -66.58 -9.26
N ALA A 64 -36.56 -67.90 -9.41
CA ALA A 64 -37.88 -68.53 -9.24
C ALA A 64 -38.40 -68.38 -7.80
N PHE A 65 -37.54 -68.57 -6.79
CA PHE A 65 -37.90 -68.34 -5.39
C PHE A 65 -38.18 -66.86 -5.09
N ARG A 66 -37.47 -65.92 -5.73
CA ARG A 66 -37.75 -64.48 -5.63
C ARG A 66 -39.18 -64.16 -6.08
N TYR A 67 -39.58 -64.56 -7.29
CA TYR A 67 -40.91 -64.26 -7.80
C TYR A 67 -42.02 -64.98 -7.02
N LEU A 68 -41.76 -66.19 -6.51
CA LEU A 68 -42.67 -66.85 -5.55
C LEU A 68 -42.82 -66.04 -4.26
N GLY A 69 -41.72 -65.47 -3.75
CA GLY A 69 -41.76 -64.55 -2.62
C GLY A 69 -42.63 -63.32 -2.90
N HIS A 70 -42.48 -62.69 -4.08
CA HIS A 70 -43.33 -61.57 -4.49
C HIS A 70 -44.80 -61.96 -4.61
N TYR A 71 -45.10 -63.15 -5.13
CA TYR A 71 -46.46 -63.67 -5.18
C TYR A 71 -47.07 -63.86 -3.78
N TYR A 72 -46.36 -64.55 -2.88
CA TYR A 72 -46.85 -64.77 -1.52
C TYR A 72 -46.97 -63.46 -0.72
N SER A 73 -46.10 -62.49 -0.96
CA SER A 73 -46.14 -61.17 -0.32
C SER A 73 -47.28 -60.30 -0.86
N ARG A 74 -47.43 -60.17 -2.18
CA ARG A 74 -48.34 -59.20 -2.82
C ARG A 74 -49.72 -59.75 -3.16
N VAL A 75 -49.85 -61.04 -3.45
CA VAL A 75 -51.10 -61.64 -3.97
C VAL A 75 -51.80 -62.52 -2.93
N SER A 76 -51.07 -63.43 -2.27
CA SER A 76 -51.67 -64.31 -1.25
C SER A 76 -51.61 -63.74 0.18
N VAL A 77 -50.79 -62.71 0.41
CA VAL A 77 -50.58 -62.02 1.70
C VAL A 77 -50.10 -62.99 2.81
N ASP A 78 -49.30 -64.00 2.44
CA ASP A 78 -48.68 -64.95 3.36
C ASP A 78 -47.22 -64.55 3.68
N SER A 79 -47.04 -63.66 4.67
CA SER A 79 -45.72 -63.12 5.04
C SER A 79 -44.71 -64.21 5.45
N GLN A 80 -45.15 -65.26 6.14
CA GLN A 80 -44.26 -66.35 6.57
C GLN A 80 -43.75 -67.21 5.41
N ARG A 81 -44.60 -67.46 4.39
CA ARG A 81 -44.19 -68.21 3.19
C ARG A 81 -43.30 -67.36 2.30
N ALA A 82 -43.63 -66.08 2.17
CA ALA A 82 -42.81 -65.10 1.46
C ALA A 82 -41.38 -65.04 2.06
N LEU A 83 -41.26 -64.88 3.38
CA LEU A 83 -39.97 -64.88 4.08
C LEU A 83 -39.14 -66.13 3.78
N LYS A 84 -39.74 -67.33 3.85
CA LYS A 84 -39.02 -68.58 3.53
C LYS A 84 -38.57 -68.64 2.07
N CYS A 85 -39.40 -68.19 1.14
CA CYS A 85 -39.05 -68.16 -0.29
C CYS A 85 -37.90 -67.20 -0.56
N TYR A 86 -37.97 -65.98 -0.02
CA TYR A 86 -36.88 -65.02 -0.17
C TYR A 86 -35.60 -65.45 0.56
N GLN A 87 -35.70 -66.09 1.74
CA GLN A 87 -34.53 -66.62 2.46
C GLN A 87 -33.83 -67.68 1.61
N ARG A 88 -34.62 -68.56 0.97
CA ARG A 88 -34.08 -69.54 0.03
C ARG A 88 -33.41 -68.86 -1.16
N ALA A 89 -34.02 -67.83 -1.73
CA ALA A 89 -33.43 -67.04 -2.82
C ALA A 89 -32.07 -66.44 -2.41
N LEU A 90 -31.96 -65.84 -1.22
CA LEU A 90 -30.71 -65.26 -0.70
C LEU A 90 -29.64 -66.31 -0.38
N THR A 91 -30.01 -67.52 0.07
CA THR A 91 -29.03 -68.59 0.29
C THR A 91 -28.37 -69.04 -1.02
N ILE A 92 -29.09 -68.94 -2.14
CA ILE A 92 -28.62 -69.31 -3.48
C ILE A 92 -27.88 -68.13 -4.12
N CYS A 93 -28.43 -66.91 -4.03
CA CYS A 93 -27.86 -65.68 -4.58
C CYS A 93 -27.84 -64.58 -3.52
N PRO A 94 -26.76 -64.46 -2.71
CA PRO A 94 -26.66 -63.45 -1.66
C PRO A 94 -26.67 -61.99 -2.15
N HIS A 95 -26.34 -61.77 -3.43
CA HIS A 95 -26.28 -60.44 -4.04
C HIS A 95 -27.60 -59.99 -4.68
N ASP A 96 -28.67 -60.80 -4.60
CA ASP A 96 -29.99 -60.46 -5.13
C ASP A 96 -30.66 -59.37 -4.27
N SER A 97 -30.74 -58.15 -4.80
CA SER A 97 -31.27 -56.99 -4.09
C SER A 97 -32.76 -57.11 -3.80
N ASP A 98 -33.54 -57.64 -4.73
CA ASP A 98 -35.00 -57.60 -4.65
C ASP A 98 -35.52 -58.53 -3.56
N SER A 99 -34.95 -59.74 -3.46
CA SER A 99 -35.26 -60.68 -2.37
C SER A 99 -34.77 -60.15 -1.02
N GLY A 100 -33.60 -59.48 -1.02
CA GLY A 100 -33.02 -58.88 0.18
C GLY A 100 -33.87 -57.75 0.76
N ASP A 101 -34.17 -56.74 -0.06
CA ASP A 101 -35.00 -55.60 0.33
C ASP A 101 -36.40 -56.07 0.73
N SER A 102 -37.01 -57.02 0.01
CA SER A 102 -38.34 -57.55 0.37
C SER A 102 -38.35 -58.30 1.71
N ILE A 103 -37.27 -58.98 2.10
CA ILE A 103 -37.16 -59.58 3.44
C ILE A 103 -37.03 -58.49 4.49
N CYS A 104 -36.14 -57.52 4.27
CA CYS A 104 -35.94 -56.40 5.18
C CYS A 104 -37.26 -55.67 5.43
N ASP A 105 -37.99 -55.32 4.39
CA ASP A 105 -39.27 -54.61 4.50
C ASP A 105 -40.29 -55.41 5.33
N ILE A 106 -40.39 -56.74 5.14
CA ILE A 106 -41.27 -57.59 5.94
C ILE A 106 -40.80 -57.68 7.40
N LEU A 107 -39.49 -57.68 7.67
CA LEU A 107 -38.95 -57.71 9.02
C LEU A 107 -39.11 -56.37 9.74
N ASP A 108 -38.96 -55.26 9.02
CA ASP A 108 -39.23 -53.89 9.45
C ASP A 108 -40.71 -53.75 9.85
N GLU A 109 -41.64 -54.21 9.01
CA GLU A 109 -43.09 -54.24 9.31
C GLU A 109 -43.40 -55.06 10.57
N GLN A 110 -42.63 -56.12 10.84
CA GLN A 110 -42.76 -56.94 12.04
C GLN A 110 -42.00 -56.39 13.26
N GLY A 111 -41.22 -55.31 13.11
CA GLY A 111 -40.37 -54.74 14.16
C GLY A 111 -39.23 -55.66 14.61
N LYS A 112 -38.79 -56.61 13.78
CA LYS A 112 -37.76 -57.61 14.12
C LYS A 112 -36.36 -57.21 13.64
N GLU A 113 -35.92 -56.04 14.10
CA GLU A 113 -34.64 -55.42 13.71
C GLU A 113 -33.42 -56.34 13.94
N SER A 114 -33.40 -57.12 15.03
CA SER A 114 -32.27 -58.01 15.33
C SER A 114 -32.08 -59.14 14.31
N LEU A 115 -33.18 -59.67 13.77
CA LEU A 115 -33.14 -60.67 12.71
C LEU A 115 -32.74 -60.06 11.37
N GLU A 116 -33.18 -58.83 11.11
CA GLU A 116 -32.82 -58.11 9.90
C GLU A 116 -31.31 -57.83 9.83
N VAL A 117 -30.72 -57.37 10.94
CA VAL A 117 -29.26 -57.21 11.08
C VAL A 117 -28.54 -58.52 10.84
N ALA A 118 -29.06 -59.64 11.37
CA ALA A 118 -28.45 -60.95 11.18
C ALA A 118 -28.48 -61.39 9.70
N VAL A 119 -29.62 -61.21 9.02
CA VAL A 119 -29.77 -61.51 7.58
C VAL A 119 -28.83 -60.65 6.74
N CYS A 120 -28.76 -59.34 7.00
CA CYS A 120 -27.86 -58.44 6.28
C CYS A 120 -26.38 -58.80 6.52
N ARG A 121 -26.02 -59.14 7.77
CA ARG A 121 -24.65 -59.56 8.10
C ARG A 121 -24.26 -60.85 7.38
N GLU A 122 -25.13 -61.87 7.42
CA GLU A 122 -24.90 -63.14 6.74
C GLU A 122 -24.74 -62.94 5.23
N ALA A 123 -25.56 -62.11 4.60
CA ALA A 123 -25.43 -61.77 3.18
C ALA A 123 -24.11 -61.04 2.87
N SER A 124 -23.71 -60.11 3.73
CA SER A 124 -22.48 -59.32 3.58
C SER A 124 -21.19 -60.15 3.73
N GLU A 125 -21.20 -61.17 4.61
CA GLU A 125 -20.08 -62.09 4.81
C GLU A 125 -19.96 -63.08 3.64
N LYS A 126 -21.09 -63.53 3.09
CA LYS A 126 -21.13 -64.47 1.95
C LYS A 126 -20.72 -63.83 0.63
N SER A 127 -20.98 -62.52 0.42
CA SER A 127 -20.58 -61.85 -0.81
C SER A 127 -20.27 -60.36 -0.61
N PRO A 128 -19.07 -59.88 -1.02
CA PRO A 128 -18.76 -58.46 -1.00
C PRO A 128 -19.56 -57.64 -2.04
N ARG A 129 -20.25 -58.30 -2.98
CA ARG A 129 -21.14 -57.67 -3.97
C ARG A 129 -22.57 -57.46 -3.46
N ALA A 130 -22.90 -57.91 -2.24
CA ALA A 130 -24.21 -57.69 -1.63
C ALA A 130 -24.37 -56.24 -1.14
N PHE A 131 -24.34 -55.27 -2.06
CA PHE A 131 -24.40 -53.84 -1.74
C PHE A 131 -25.70 -53.43 -1.04
N TRP A 132 -26.82 -54.10 -1.35
CA TRP A 132 -28.11 -53.89 -0.67
C TRP A 132 -28.01 -54.21 0.83
N ALA A 133 -27.30 -55.28 1.19
CA ALA A 133 -27.10 -55.70 2.57
C ALA A 133 -26.22 -54.71 3.33
N PHE A 134 -25.13 -54.23 2.72
CA PHE A 134 -24.30 -53.17 3.29
C PHE A 134 -25.07 -51.85 3.45
N ARG A 135 -25.96 -51.50 2.52
CA ARG A 135 -26.82 -50.31 2.60
C ARG A 135 -27.78 -50.40 3.79
N ARG A 136 -28.54 -51.49 3.89
CA ARG A 136 -29.50 -51.74 4.98
C ARG A 136 -28.78 -51.82 6.33
N LEU A 137 -27.70 -52.60 6.41
CA LEU A 137 -26.87 -52.72 7.60
C LEU A 137 -26.28 -51.38 8.04
N GLY A 138 -25.82 -50.56 7.10
CA GLY A 138 -25.29 -49.22 7.37
C GLY A 138 -26.33 -48.29 8.01
N TYR A 139 -27.55 -48.24 7.47
CA TYR A 139 -28.64 -47.45 8.05
C TYR A 139 -29.06 -47.95 9.44
N LEU A 140 -29.18 -49.27 9.62
CA LEU A 140 -29.48 -49.89 10.91
C LEU A 140 -28.38 -49.61 11.94
N GLN A 141 -27.11 -49.67 11.54
CA GLN A 141 -25.99 -49.36 12.43
C GLN A 141 -25.95 -47.88 12.83
N VAL A 142 -26.31 -46.96 11.92
CA VAL A 142 -26.52 -45.54 12.24
C VAL A 142 -27.64 -45.36 13.26
N HIS A 143 -28.77 -46.05 13.06
CA HIS A 143 -29.90 -46.02 14.01
C HIS A 143 -29.50 -46.56 15.40
N GLN A 144 -28.71 -47.65 15.43
CA GLN A 144 -28.15 -48.24 16.66
C GLN A 144 -26.97 -47.46 17.26
N GLN A 145 -26.55 -46.35 16.65
CA GLN A 145 -25.41 -45.53 17.08
C GLN A 145 -24.05 -46.27 17.07
N LYS A 146 -23.91 -47.33 16.25
CA LYS A 146 -22.65 -48.07 16.03
C LYS A 146 -21.85 -47.42 14.90
N TRP A 147 -21.30 -46.24 15.18
CA TRP A 147 -20.72 -45.36 14.16
C TRP A 147 -19.54 -45.96 13.40
N THR A 148 -18.65 -46.70 14.08
CA THR A 148 -17.46 -47.30 13.46
C THR A 148 -17.82 -48.37 12.43
N GLU A 149 -18.72 -49.28 12.79
CA GLU A 149 -19.20 -50.33 11.90
C GLU A 149 -20.04 -49.72 10.75
N ALA A 150 -20.87 -48.72 11.06
CA ALA A 150 -21.67 -48.02 10.08
C ALA A 150 -20.81 -47.41 8.96
N VAL A 151 -19.68 -46.77 9.30
CA VAL A 151 -18.76 -46.20 8.29
C VAL A 151 -18.26 -47.29 7.34
N HIS A 152 -17.86 -48.45 7.85
CA HIS A 152 -17.38 -49.56 7.00
C HIS A 152 -18.49 -50.05 6.07
N SER A 153 -19.69 -50.30 6.60
CA SER A 153 -20.83 -50.76 5.81
C SER A 153 -21.26 -49.73 4.75
N LEU A 154 -21.34 -48.45 5.12
CA LEU A 154 -21.73 -47.37 4.22
C LEU A 154 -20.70 -47.13 3.10
N GLN A 155 -19.40 -47.21 3.40
CA GLN A 155 -18.35 -47.11 2.38
C GLN A 155 -18.46 -48.22 1.32
N HIS A 156 -18.78 -49.45 1.72
CA HIS A 156 -19.04 -50.54 0.77
C HIS A 156 -20.34 -50.32 0.01
N ALA A 157 -21.41 -49.86 0.68
CA ALA A 157 -22.70 -49.57 0.05
C ALA A 157 -22.57 -48.52 -1.08
N ILE A 158 -21.78 -47.46 -0.86
CA ILE A 158 -21.55 -46.38 -1.85
C ILE A 158 -20.86 -46.89 -3.12
N ARG A 159 -20.08 -47.99 -3.06
CA ARG A 159 -19.49 -48.59 -4.26
C ARG A 159 -20.55 -49.16 -5.21
N GLY A 160 -21.66 -49.66 -4.66
CA GLY A 160 -22.80 -50.14 -5.44
C GLY A 160 -23.80 -49.04 -5.79
N TYR A 161 -23.95 -48.03 -4.92
CA TYR A 161 -24.93 -46.95 -5.07
C TYR A 161 -24.26 -45.56 -4.96
N PRO A 162 -23.36 -45.19 -5.90
CA PRO A 162 -22.56 -43.96 -5.78
C PRO A 162 -23.37 -42.67 -5.92
N THR A 163 -24.53 -42.73 -6.57
CA THR A 163 -25.44 -41.61 -6.81
C THR A 163 -26.47 -41.39 -5.71
N SER A 164 -26.50 -42.24 -4.67
CA SER A 164 -27.45 -42.11 -3.57
C SER A 164 -27.00 -41.03 -2.58
N ALA A 165 -27.63 -39.85 -2.63
CA ALA A 165 -27.36 -38.76 -1.71
C ALA A 165 -27.58 -39.16 -0.24
N GLY A 166 -28.61 -39.95 0.05
CA GLY A 166 -28.92 -40.41 1.42
C GLY A 166 -27.85 -41.31 2.03
N LEU A 167 -27.07 -42.04 1.21
CA LEU A 167 -25.93 -42.84 1.71
C LEU A 167 -24.75 -41.94 2.10
N TRP A 168 -24.47 -40.92 1.29
CA TRP A 168 -23.45 -39.92 1.58
C TRP A 168 -23.80 -39.09 2.83
N GLU A 169 -25.08 -38.75 3.01
CA GLU A 169 -25.60 -38.06 4.19
C GLU A 169 -25.44 -38.92 5.46
N ALA A 170 -25.83 -40.20 5.43
CA ALA A 170 -25.63 -41.12 6.55
C ALA A 170 -24.15 -41.37 6.88
N LEU A 171 -23.29 -41.43 5.85
CA LEU A 171 -21.84 -41.53 6.04
C LEU A 171 -21.27 -40.26 6.68
N GLY A 172 -21.74 -39.09 6.24
CA GLY A 172 -21.40 -37.79 6.84
C GLY A 172 -21.76 -37.74 8.32
N LEU A 173 -22.96 -38.19 8.67
CA LEU A 173 -23.43 -38.27 10.06
C LEU A 173 -22.56 -39.21 10.90
N ALA A 174 -22.24 -40.39 10.39
CA ALA A 174 -21.37 -41.34 11.09
C ALA A 174 -19.96 -40.74 11.31
N TYR A 175 -19.37 -40.08 10.31
CA TYR A 175 -18.09 -39.39 10.47
C TYR A 175 -18.15 -38.25 11.49
N GLN A 176 -19.23 -37.46 11.47
CA GLN A 176 -19.42 -36.36 12.42
C GLN A 176 -19.46 -36.88 13.87
N ARG A 177 -20.18 -37.98 14.11
CA ARG A 177 -20.27 -38.60 15.45
C ARG A 177 -18.95 -39.22 15.92
N LEU A 178 -18.07 -39.60 15.00
CA LEU A 178 -16.70 -40.03 15.28
C LEU A 178 -15.69 -38.87 15.45
N GLY A 179 -16.12 -37.61 15.27
CA GLY A 179 -15.23 -36.45 15.30
C GLY A 179 -14.39 -36.25 14.04
N MET A 180 -14.65 -37.01 12.97
CA MET A 180 -13.96 -36.90 11.67
C MET A 180 -14.57 -35.79 10.80
N PHE A 181 -14.48 -34.55 11.28
CA PHE A 181 -15.19 -33.39 10.70
C PHE A 181 -14.88 -33.11 9.23
N THR A 182 -13.62 -33.29 8.80
CA THR A 182 -13.23 -33.04 7.41
C THR A 182 -13.81 -34.08 6.43
N ALA A 183 -13.89 -35.34 6.85
CA ALA A 183 -14.52 -36.41 6.08
C ALA A 183 -16.05 -36.24 6.05
N ALA A 184 -16.64 -35.80 7.16
CA ALA A 184 -18.07 -35.49 7.24
C ALA A 184 -18.46 -34.36 6.26
N ILE A 185 -17.73 -33.24 6.27
CA ILE A 185 -17.97 -32.12 5.33
C ILE A 185 -17.88 -32.58 3.88
N LYS A 186 -16.88 -33.40 3.51
CA LYS A 186 -16.78 -33.94 2.15
C LYS A 186 -17.96 -34.83 1.77
N SER A 187 -18.42 -35.64 2.71
CA SER A 187 -19.55 -36.55 2.49
C SER A 187 -20.86 -35.77 2.36
N TYR A 188 -21.09 -34.77 3.22
CA TYR A 188 -22.24 -33.87 3.10
C TYR A 188 -22.19 -33.03 1.82
N GLY A 189 -21.02 -32.49 1.46
CA GLY A 189 -20.83 -31.76 0.20
C GLY A 189 -21.17 -32.63 -1.01
N ARG A 190 -20.76 -33.91 -1.01
CA ARG A 190 -21.13 -34.85 -2.07
C ARG A 190 -22.63 -35.17 -2.07
N ALA A 191 -23.27 -35.24 -0.91
CA ALA A 191 -24.72 -35.43 -0.83
C ALA A 191 -25.48 -34.24 -1.44
N VAL A 192 -25.03 -33.01 -1.18
CA VAL A 192 -25.58 -31.78 -1.76
C VAL A 192 -25.34 -31.72 -3.27
N GLU A 193 -24.13 -32.03 -3.76
CA GLU A 193 -23.83 -32.11 -5.20
C GLU A 193 -24.72 -33.09 -5.97
N LEU A 194 -25.15 -34.17 -5.32
CA LEU A 194 -26.04 -35.17 -5.92
C LEU A 194 -27.51 -34.74 -5.86
N GLU A 195 -27.90 -34.05 -4.79
CA GLU A 195 -29.25 -33.59 -4.57
C GLU A 195 -29.24 -32.26 -3.79
N ASP A 196 -29.42 -31.15 -4.51
CA ASP A 196 -29.35 -29.80 -3.94
C ASP A 196 -30.44 -29.53 -2.87
N SER A 197 -31.52 -30.31 -2.82
CA SER A 197 -32.61 -30.19 -1.83
C SER A 197 -32.26 -30.71 -0.43
N ARG A 198 -31.04 -31.19 -0.19
CA ARG A 198 -30.61 -31.82 1.07
C ARG A 198 -30.30 -30.81 2.18
N VAL A 199 -31.36 -30.24 2.75
CA VAL A 199 -31.31 -29.25 3.84
C VAL A 199 -30.56 -29.75 5.08
N PHE A 200 -30.71 -31.04 5.45
CA PHE A 200 -30.01 -31.62 6.60
C PHE A 200 -28.48 -31.59 6.44
N ALA A 201 -27.97 -31.97 5.26
CA ALA A 201 -26.54 -31.95 4.96
C ALA A 201 -25.95 -30.52 5.00
N LEU A 202 -26.70 -29.52 4.53
CA LEU A 202 -26.31 -28.10 4.62
C LEU A 202 -26.27 -27.62 6.08
N ILE A 203 -27.27 -27.95 6.89
CA ILE A 203 -27.31 -27.57 8.32
C ILE A 203 -26.16 -28.22 9.09
N GLU A 204 -25.95 -29.53 8.91
CA GLU A 204 -24.90 -30.24 9.64
C GLU A 204 -23.49 -29.85 9.19
N SER A 205 -23.26 -29.65 7.88
CA SER A 205 -21.99 -29.10 7.41
C SER A 205 -21.76 -27.67 7.94
N GLY A 206 -22.80 -26.84 8.01
CA GLY A 206 -22.77 -25.53 8.66
C GLY A 206 -22.36 -25.62 10.14
N ASN A 207 -22.99 -26.51 10.90
CA ASN A 207 -22.64 -26.76 12.31
C ASN A 207 -21.18 -27.21 12.47
N ILE A 208 -20.68 -28.07 11.59
CA ILE A 208 -19.28 -28.49 11.60
C ILE A 208 -18.35 -27.31 11.28
N TYR A 209 -18.67 -26.46 10.31
CA TYR A 209 -17.89 -25.26 10.03
C TYR A 209 -17.84 -24.31 11.23
N LEU A 210 -18.94 -24.17 11.98
CA LEU A 210 -18.94 -23.39 13.23
C LEU A 210 -17.99 -24.01 14.28
N MET A 211 -18.01 -25.32 14.47
CA MET A 211 -17.10 -26.02 15.40
C MET A 211 -15.63 -25.89 15.00
N LEU A 212 -15.33 -25.82 13.69
CA LEU A 212 -13.99 -25.61 13.15
C LEU A 212 -13.55 -24.14 13.14
N GLY A 213 -14.40 -23.20 13.58
CA GLY A 213 -14.11 -21.76 13.58
C GLY A 213 -14.23 -21.08 12.20
N SER A 214 -14.71 -21.78 11.17
CA SER A 214 -14.92 -21.23 9.83
C SER A 214 -16.32 -20.59 9.70
N PHE A 215 -16.59 -19.54 10.48
CA PHE A 215 -17.94 -19.00 10.66
C PHE A 215 -18.58 -18.52 9.36
N LYS A 216 -17.82 -17.85 8.48
CA LYS A 216 -18.32 -17.36 7.18
C LYS A 216 -18.89 -18.49 6.31
N LYS A 217 -18.16 -19.61 6.18
CA LYS A 217 -18.62 -20.79 5.43
C LYS A 217 -19.85 -21.41 6.09
N GLY A 218 -19.89 -21.48 7.42
CA GLY A 218 -21.06 -21.95 8.14
C GLY A 218 -22.32 -21.12 7.85
N VAL A 219 -22.19 -19.79 7.91
CA VAL A 219 -23.27 -18.84 7.57
C VAL A 219 -23.77 -19.04 6.14
N GLU A 220 -22.86 -19.21 5.16
CA GLU A 220 -23.21 -19.49 3.77
C GLU A 220 -24.03 -20.80 3.64
N GLN A 221 -23.66 -21.87 4.34
CA GLN A 221 -24.42 -23.14 4.33
C GLN A 221 -25.83 -22.97 4.92
N PHE A 222 -25.97 -22.23 6.02
CA PHE A 222 -27.30 -21.97 6.60
C PHE A 222 -28.17 -21.09 5.70
N GLN A 223 -27.58 -20.09 5.03
CA GLN A 223 -28.29 -19.26 4.05
C GLN A 223 -28.78 -20.10 2.86
N GLN A 224 -27.95 -21.03 2.35
CA GLN A 224 -28.37 -21.98 1.31
C GLN A 224 -29.50 -22.89 1.79
N ALA A 225 -29.41 -23.42 3.02
CA ALA A 225 -30.46 -24.21 3.63
C ALA A 225 -31.80 -23.45 3.72
N LEU A 226 -31.75 -22.14 4.03
CA LEU A 226 -32.92 -21.26 4.09
C LEU A 226 -33.47 -20.88 2.71
N GLN A 227 -32.64 -20.84 1.66
CA GLN A 227 -33.13 -20.67 0.29
C GLN A 227 -34.00 -21.85 -0.15
N ILE A 228 -33.64 -23.07 0.26
CA ILE A 228 -34.40 -24.29 -0.05
C ILE A 228 -35.62 -24.41 0.88
N SER A 229 -35.44 -24.21 2.20
CA SER A 229 -36.48 -24.32 3.20
C SER A 229 -36.57 -23.06 4.07
N PRO A 230 -37.34 -22.05 3.65
CA PRO A 230 -37.35 -20.72 4.29
C PRO A 230 -38.01 -20.69 5.67
N LYS A 231 -38.68 -21.77 6.10
CA LYS A 231 -39.33 -21.91 7.41
C LYS A 231 -38.63 -22.90 8.34
N ASN A 232 -37.35 -23.22 8.08
CA ASN A 232 -36.61 -24.15 8.91
C ASN A 232 -36.01 -23.47 10.16
N ALA A 233 -36.54 -23.80 11.34
CA ALA A 233 -36.08 -23.24 12.60
C ALA A 233 -34.61 -23.59 12.93
N SER A 234 -34.16 -24.81 12.61
CA SER A 234 -32.79 -25.24 12.86
C SER A 234 -31.78 -24.46 12.01
N ALA A 235 -32.13 -24.14 10.77
CA ALA A 235 -31.29 -23.33 9.89
C ALA A 235 -31.18 -21.87 10.37
N TYR A 236 -32.29 -21.25 10.82
CA TYR A 236 -32.22 -19.92 11.45
C TYR A 236 -31.42 -19.92 12.76
N TYR A 237 -31.57 -20.96 13.59
CA TYR A 237 -30.77 -21.10 14.81
C TYR A 237 -29.27 -21.18 14.51
N GLY A 238 -28.90 -22.00 13.53
CA GLY A 238 -27.52 -22.12 13.04
C GLY A 238 -26.99 -20.81 12.45
N LEU A 239 -27.80 -20.10 11.65
CA LEU A 239 -27.47 -18.80 11.08
C LEU A 239 -27.20 -17.75 12.17
N SER A 240 -28.12 -17.60 13.13
CA SER A 240 -27.97 -16.67 14.25
C SER A 240 -26.74 -16.99 15.11
N SER A 241 -26.49 -18.27 15.38
CA SER A 241 -25.30 -18.71 16.13
C SER A 241 -24.01 -18.44 15.35
N GLY A 242 -24.02 -18.69 14.04
CA GLY A 242 -22.89 -18.44 13.16
C GLY A 242 -22.54 -16.96 13.03
N LEU A 243 -23.54 -16.11 12.83
CA LEU A 243 -23.37 -14.65 12.78
C LEU A 243 -22.90 -14.09 14.13
N LEU A 244 -23.40 -14.60 15.26
CA LEU A 244 -22.91 -14.24 16.59
C LEU A 244 -21.42 -14.55 16.75
N CYS A 245 -20.99 -15.75 16.38
CA CYS A 245 -19.58 -16.15 16.45
C CYS A 245 -18.71 -15.32 15.49
N PHE A 246 -19.19 -15.09 14.27
CA PHE A 246 -18.48 -14.26 13.29
C PHE A 246 -18.35 -12.80 13.75
N SER A 247 -19.38 -12.26 14.39
CA SER A 247 -19.30 -10.93 15.01
C SER A 247 -18.29 -10.89 16.15
N LYS A 248 -18.15 -11.93 16.98
CA LYS A 248 -17.13 -11.97 18.04
C LYS A 248 -15.71 -11.95 17.46
N GLU A 249 -15.48 -12.63 16.33
CA GLU A 249 -14.21 -12.56 15.59
C GLU A 249 -13.96 -11.14 15.04
N CYS A 250 -14.99 -10.51 14.45
CA CYS A 250 -14.91 -9.12 13.99
C CYS A 250 -14.56 -8.17 15.14
N MET A 251 -15.15 -8.35 16.32
CA MET A 251 -14.83 -7.57 17.52
C MET A 251 -13.36 -7.71 17.93
N ASN A 252 -12.83 -8.94 17.91
CA ASN A 252 -11.42 -9.18 18.23
C ASN A 252 -10.48 -8.54 17.21
N SER A 253 -10.87 -8.48 15.94
CA SER A 253 -10.13 -7.76 14.89
C SER A 253 -10.28 -6.22 14.95
N GLY A 254 -11.20 -5.70 15.78
CA GLY A 254 -11.50 -4.27 15.89
C GLY A 254 -12.50 -3.73 14.86
N ALA A 255 -13.15 -4.60 14.07
CA ALA A 255 -14.14 -4.25 13.06
C ALA A 255 -15.56 -4.10 13.64
N PHE A 256 -15.74 -3.18 14.60
CA PHE A 256 -16.98 -3.05 15.38
C PHE A 256 -18.22 -2.72 14.56
N ARG A 257 -18.11 -1.85 13.54
CA ARG A 257 -19.26 -1.49 12.68
C ARG A 257 -19.81 -2.70 11.93
N TRP A 258 -18.92 -3.52 11.38
CA TRP A 258 -19.32 -4.72 10.69
C TRP A 258 -19.84 -5.79 11.67
N GLY A 259 -19.20 -5.91 12.84
CA GLY A 259 -19.72 -6.76 13.91
C GLY A 259 -21.15 -6.38 14.33
N ALA A 260 -21.43 -5.09 14.48
CA ALA A 260 -22.76 -4.61 14.83
C ALA A 260 -23.81 -4.95 13.75
N SER A 261 -23.50 -4.78 12.46
CA SER A 261 -24.43 -5.14 11.39
C SER A 261 -24.69 -6.66 11.33
N LEU A 262 -23.66 -7.49 11.55
CA LEU A 262 -23.83 -8.94 11.63
C LEU A 262 -24.72 -9.34 12.82
N LEU A 263 -24.66 -8.62 13.94
CA LEU A 263 -25.52 -8.86 15.11
C LEU A 263 -26.96 -8.40 14.90
N GLU A 264 -27.19 -7.34 14.11
CA GLU A 264 -28.53 -6.94 13.67
C GLU A 264 -29.15 -8.05 12.82
N GLU A 265 -28.44 -8.53 11.80
CA GLU A 265 -28.85 -9.68 10.98
C GLU A 265 -29.08 -10.94 11.84
N ALA A 266 -28.18 -11.23 12.79
CA ALA A 266 -28.31 -12.36 13.70
C ALA A 266 -29.57 -12.25 14.56
N SER A 267 -29.89 -11.04 15.02
CA SER A 267 -31.07 -10.76 15.83
C SER A 267 -32.35 -10.96 15.03
N GLU A 268 -32.40 -10.49 13.78
CA GLU A 268 -33.56 -10.69 12.91
C GLU A 268 -33.81 -12.18 12.67
N ALA A 269 -32.76 -12.94 12.32
CA ALA A 269 -32.84 -14.39 12.16
C ALA A 269 -33.29 -15.09 13.47
N ALA A 270 -32.82 -14.63 14.62
CA ALA A 270 -33.17 -15.21 15.91
C ALA A 270 -34.64 -14.92 16.27
N ILE A 271 -35.15 -13.73 15.97
CA ILE A 271 -36.57 -13.39 16.16
C ILE A 271 -37.45 -14.30 15.28
N VAL A 272 -37.11 -14.48 14.00
CA VAL A 272 -37.83 -15.40 13.12
C VAL A 272 -37.81 -16.83 13.70
N CYS A 273 -36.66 -17.27 14.23
CA CYS A 273 -36.53 -18.55 14.92
C CYS A 273 -37.46 -18.66 16.14
N THR A 274 -37.59 -17.60 16.95
CA THR A 274 -38.53 -17.58 18.10
C THR A 274 -39.99 -17.64 17.65
N CYS A 275 -40.35 -17.08 16.49
CA CYS A 275 -41.69 -17.19 15.95
C CYS A 275 -42.02 -18.61 15.48
N LEU A 276 -41.03 -19.34 14.96
CA LEU A 276 -41.20 -20.73 14.50
C LEU A 276 -41.20 -21.74 15.66
N ALA A 277 -40.34 -21.55 16.67
CA ALA A 277 -40.09 -22.53 17.73
C ALA A 277 -39.96 -21.89 19.14
N GLY A 278 -40.86 -20.97 19.49
CA GLY A 278 -40.79 -20.15 20.71
C GLY A 278 -40.89 -20.89 22.05
N ASN A 279 -41.17 -22.20 22.06
CA ASN A 279 -41.23 -23.02 23.27
C ASN A 279 -39.84 -23.53 23.71
N ILE A 280 -38.79 -23.32 22.91
CA ILE A 280 -37.45 -23.83 23.19
C ILE A 280 -36.60 -22.75 23.89
N SER A 281 -36.11 -23.04 25.09
CA SER A 281 -35.32 -22.11 25.92
C SER A 281 -34.01 -21.65 25.25
N CYS A 282 -33.30 -22.54 24.54
CA CYS A 282 -32.01 -22.21 23.94
C CYS A 282 -32.08 -21.12 22.86
N ILE A 283 -33.22 -20.98 22.16
CA ILE A 283 -33.42 -19.94 21.15
C ILE A 283 -33.53 -18.57 21.82
N TRP A 284 -34.29 -18.48 22.92
CA TRP A 284 -34.40 -17.26 23.72
C TRP A 284 -33.08 -16.88 24.39
N LYS A 285 -32.31 -17.87 24.85
CA LYS A 285 -30.96 -17.65 25.35
C LYS A 285 -30.05 -17.09 24.25
N LEU A 286 -30.04 -17.70 23.07
CA LEU A 286 -29.23 -17.24 21.92
C LEU A 286 -29.59 -15.79 21.52
N HIS A 287 -30.88 -15.46 21.44
CA HIS A 287 -31.33 -14.09 21.18
C HIS A 287 -30.85 -13.13 22.28
N GLY A 288 -30.87 -13.56 23.55
CA GLY A 288 -30.29 -12.82 24.66
C GLY A 288 -28.78 -12.57 24.48
N ASP A 289 -28.02 -13.60 24.11
CA ASP A 289 -26.57 -13.51 23.88
C ASP A 289 -26.23 -12.55 22.73
N ILE A 290 -27.01 -12.58 21.64
CA ILE A 290 -26.88 -11.65 20.51
C ILE A 290 -27.14 -10.21 20.96
N GLN A 291 -28.22 -9.97 21.70
CA GLN A 291 -28.55 -8.62 22.18
C GLN A 291 -27.54 -8.09 23.20
N LEU A 292 -27.01 -8.96 24.08
CA LEU A 292 -25.99 -8.58 25.05
C LEU A 292 -24.64 -8.29 24.36
N THR A 293 -24.27 -9.08 23.35
CA THR A 293 -23.07 -8.82 22.55
C THR A 293 -23.23 -7.59 21.67
N TYR A 294 -24.44 -7.28 21.18
CA TYR A 294 -24.74 -6.05 20.45
C TYR A 294 -24.63 -4.82 21.36
N ALA A 295 -25.23 -4.86 22.55
CA ALA A 295 -25.10 -3.82 23.57
C ALA A 295 -23.64 -3.58 23.98
N LYS A 296 -22.84 -4.66 23.99
CA LYS A 296 -21.40 -4.53 24.08
C LYS A 296 -20.92 -3.87 22.80
N CYS A 297 -20.87 -4.52 21.64
CA CYS A 297 -20.20 -4.11 20.39
C CYS A 297 -20.56 -2.74 19.79
N PHE A 298 -21.80 -2.26 19.92
CA PHE A 298 -22.34 -1.11 19.17
C PHE A 298 -21.41 0.13 19.19
N PRO A 299 -20.84 0.52 18.03
CA PRO A 299 -19.90 1.62 17.96
C PRO A 299 -20.63 2.97 17.91
N TRP A 300 -20.04 3.96 18.57
CA TRP A 300 -20.35 5.36 18.32
C TRP A 300 -19.75 5.81 17.00
N MET A 301 -20.57 6.39 16.13
CA MET A 301 -20.20 6.89 14.82
C MET A 301 -20.43 8.39 14.77
N ASP A 302 -19.40 9.14 14.42
CA ASP A 302 -19.52 10.56 14.08
C ASP A 302 -19.77 10.63 12.57
N GLU A 303 -21.04 10.57 12.15
CA GLU A 303 -21.39 10.69 10.74
C GLU A 303 -21.12 12.11 10.25
N ASP A 304 -20.02 12.32 9.51
CA ASP A 304 -19.66 13.49 8.67
C ASP A 304 -20.36 14.81 9.03
N ARG A 305 -20.34 15.20 10.31
CA ARG A 305 -20.73 16.54 10.73
C ARG A 305 -19.48 17.39 10.62
N GLY A 306 -19.56 18.44 9.79
CA GLY A 306 -18.46 19.35 9.53
C GLY A 306 -17.81 19.91 10.79
N LEU A 307 -16.67 20.59 10.61
CA LEU A 307 -15.73 21.10 11.62
C LEU A 307 -16.29 21.94 12.79
N GLU A 308 -17.60 22.16 12.87
CA GLU A 308 -18.31 22.91 13.90
C GLU A 308 -19.37 22.01 14.58
N THR A 309 -18.91 21.11 15.44
CA THR A 309 -19.81 20.31 16.27
C THR A 309 -20.36 21.15 17.42
N ASP A 310 -21.65 21.49 17.38
CA ASP A 310 -22.38 22.08 18.51
C ASP A 310 -22.37 21.13 19.72
N GLU A 311 -22.12 21.66 20.92
CA GLU A 311 -22.14 20.91 22.19
C GLU A 311 -23.47 20.15 22.40
N LYS A 312 -24.58 20.75 21.94
CA LYS A 312 -25.92 20.13 21.95
C LYS A 312 -26.04 18.96 20.97
N ALA A 313 -25.41 19.05 19.81
CA ALA A 313 -25.42 17.97 18.83
C ALA A 313 -24.61 16.77 19.36
N PHE A 314 -23.44 17.02 19.95
CA PHE A 314 -22.63 15.98 20.57
C PHE A 314 -23.35 15.28 21.73
N SER A 315 -23.99 16.05 22.64
CA SER A 315 -24.76 15.45 23.74
C SER A 315 -25.95 14.61 23.24
N SER A 316 -26.67 15.08 22.22
CA SER A 316 -27.75 14.30 21.60
C SER A 316 -27.26 13.00 20.98
N SER A 317 -26.07 13.01 20.36
CA SER A 317 -25.43 11.83 19.75
C SER A 317 -25.03 10.80 20.82
N ILE A 318 -24.41 11.24 21.92
CA ILE A 318 -24.07 10.35 23.04
C ILE A 318 -25.32 9.75 23.67
N ILE A 319 -26.38 10.54 23.88
CA ILE A 319 -27.64 10.04 24.43
C ILE A 319 -28.24 9.00 23.49
N SER A 320 -28.26 9.24 22.17
CA SER A 320 -28.73 8.27 21.17
C SER A 320 -27.94 6.96 21.18
N TRP A 321 -26.61 7.05 21.31
CA TRP A 321 -25.76 5.87 21.42
C TRP A 321 -26.01 5.10 22.73
N LYS A 322 -26.05 5.78 23.88
CA LYS A 322 -26.36 5.17 25.18
C LYS A 322 -27.73 4.50 25.20
N THR A 323 -28.75 5.16 24.65
CA THR A 323 -30.11 4.59 24.59
C THR A 323 -30.16 3.34 23.72
N SER A 324 -29.44 3.32 22.59
CA SER A 324 -29.32 2.13 21.73
C SER A 324 -28.69 0.94 22.48
N CYS A 325 -27.55 1.17 23.16
CA CYS A 325 -26.90 0.15 23.99
C CYS A 325 -27.81 -0.32 25.15
N PHE A 326 -28.50 0.62 25.80
CA PHE A 326 -29.41 0.33 26.90
C PHE A 326 -30.61 -0.51 26.45
N LEU A 327 -31.24 -0.16 25.34
CA LEU A 327 -32.38 -0.90 24.78
C LEU A 327 -31.97 -2.33 24.41
N ALA A 328 -30.77 -2.52 23.85
CA ALA A 328 -30.24 -3.84 23.56
C ALA A 328 -30.00 -4.67 24.84
N ALA A 329 -29.39 -4.09 25.88
CA ALA A 329 -29.20 -4.76 27.17
C ALA A 329 -30.54 -5.13 27.84
N ALA A 330 -31.55 -4.25 27.73
CA ALA A 330 -32.89 -4.52 28.23
C ALA A 330 -33.61 -5.65 27.44
N ARG A 331 -33.44 -5.69 26.10
CA ARG A 331 -33.93 -6.80 25.25
C ARG A 331 -33.26 -8.12 25.61
N ALA A 332 -31.95 -8.10 25.90
CA ALA A 332 -31.23 -9.28 26.37
C ALA A 332 -31.82 -9.82 27.67
N SER A 333 -31.99 -8.96 28.68
CA SER A 333 -32.58 -9.33 29.98
C SER A 333 -33.98 -9.95 29.83
N ARG A 334 -34.85 -9.36 29.00
CA ARG A 334 -36.20 -9.91 28.74
C ARG A 334 -36.16 -11.27 28.04
N SER A 335 -35.21 -11.46 27.11
CA SER A 335 -35.05 -12.72 26.37
C SER A 335 -34.58 -13.83 27.31
N TYR A 336 -33.60 -13.54 28.17
CA TYR A 336 -33.17 -14.48 29.20
C TYR A 336 -34.26 -14.76 30.23
N GLN A 337 -35.07 -13.78 30.63
CA GLN A 337 -36.23 -14.02 31.51
C GLN A 337 -37.24 -14.98 30.86
N ARG A 338 -37.47 -14.86 29.55
CA ARG A 338 -38.32 -15.80 28.82
C ARG A 338 -37.69 -17.20 28.77
N ALA A 339 -36.39 -17.30 28.54
CA ALA A 339 -35.65 -18.56 28.61
C ALA A 339 -35.76 -19.20 30.01
N LEU A 340 -35.59 -18.39 31.06
CA LEU A 340 -35.69 -18.84 32.45
C LEU A 340 -37.11 -19.34 32.78
N HIS A 341 -38.15 -18.68 32.29
CA HIS A 341 -39.53 -19.14 32.48
C HIS A 341 -39.76 -20.53 31.86
N LEU A 342 -39.09 -20.85 30.74
CA LEU A 342 -39.19 -22.17 30.10
C LEU A 342 -38.37 -23.22 30.85
N THR A 343 -37.21 -22.85 31.39
CA THR A 343 -36.30 -23.76 32.11
C THR A 343 -35.77 -23.15 33.41
N PRO A 344 -36.56 -23.12 34.50
CA PRO A 344 -36.18 -22.47 35.75
C PRO A 344 -35.00 -23.12 36.48
N TRP A 345 -34.70 -24.39 36.19
CA TRP A 345 -33.62 -25.14 36.82
C TRP A 345 -32.23 -24.88 36.21
N GLN A 346 -32.13 -24.13 35.11
CA GLN A 346 -30.85 -23.85 34.45
C GLN A 346 -30.14 -22.65 35.12
N ALA A 347 -29.08 -22.94 35.89
CA ALA A 347 -28.34 -21.94 36.66
C ALA A 347 -27.67 -20.86 35.79
N ASN A 348 -27.14 -21.23 34.60
CA ASN A 348 -26.40 -20.30 33.73
C ASN A 348 -27.23 -19.06 33.34
N ILE A 349 -28.55 -19.25 33.10
CA ILE A 349 -29.44 -18.16 32.68
C ILE A 349 -29.54 -17.09 33.77
N TYR A 350 -29.48 -17.47 35.06
CA TYR A 350 -29.48 -16.50 36.16
C TYR A 350 -28.26 -15.57 36.12
N CYS A 351 -27.08 -16.13 35.86
CA CYS A 351 -25.86 -15.35 35.69
C CYS A 351 -25.92 -14.45 34.45
N ASP A 352 -26.44 -14.95 33.33
CA ASP A 352 -26.61 -14.17 32.10
C ASP A 352 -27.57 -12.98 32.31
N ILE A 353 -28.68 -13.19 33.03
CA ILE A 353 -29.60 -12.11 33.46
C ILE A 353 -28.86 -11.09 34.34
N ALA A 354 -28.06 -11.55 35.30
CA ALA A 354 -27.31 -10.68 36.20
C ALA A 354 -26.36 -9.75 35.43
N ILE A 355 -25.61 -10.30 34.47
CA ILE A 355 -24.70 -9.54 33.60
C ILE A 355 -25.46 -8.54 32.73
N ALA A 356 -26.59 -8.94 32.15
CA ALA A 356 -27.42 -8.05 31.32
C ALA A 356 -28.02 -6.89 32.15
N LEU A 357 -28.43 -7.17 33.39
CA LEU A 357 -28.94 -6.16 34.32
C LEU A 357 -27.85 -5.19 34.79
N ASP A 358 -26.65 -5.68 35.08
CA ASP A 358 -25.50 -4.84 35.45
C ASP A 358 -25.12 -3.88 34.32
N MET A 359 -25.05 -4.39 33.09
CA MET A 359 -24.88 -3.55 31.88
C MET A 359 -25.99 -2.52 31.74
N SER A 360 -27.25 -2.91 31.97
CA SER A 360 -28.38 -1.98 31.93
C SER A 360 -28.29 -0.90 33.02
N CYS A 361 -27.79 -1.24 34.21
CA CYS A 361 -27.59 -0.30 35.32
C CYS A 361 -26.45 0.68 35.05
N SER A 362 -25.33 0.23 34.50
CA SER A 362 -24.19 1.09 34.15
C SER A 362 -24.51 2.12 33.06
N LEU A 363 -25.45 1.82 32.17
CA LEU A 363 -25.88 2.70 31.09
C LEU A 363 -27.01 3.67 31.50
N LYS A 364 -27.71 3.42 32.61
CA LYS A 364 -28.75 4.33 33.13
C LYS A 364 -28.11 5.55 33.80
N GLU A 365 -28.46 6.74 33.32
CA GLU A 365 -28.14 7.98 34.01
C GLU A 365 -28.95 8.08 35.31
N SER A 366 -28.25 8.43 36.38
CA SER A 366 -28.70 8.39 37.77
C SER A 366 -30.01 9.14 38.01
N GLY A 367 -31.11 8.40 38.15
CA GLY A 367 -32.29 8.81 38.92
C GLY A 367 -32.39 7.89 40.14
N LYS A 368 -31.91 8.35 41.30
CA LYS A 368 -32.07 7.76 42.65
C LYS A 368 -32.10 6.22 42.67
N GLN A 369 -30.94 5.58 42.71
CA GLN A 369 -30.88 4.21 43.24
C GLN A 369 -31.35 4.26 44.69
N GLU A 370 -32.44 3.57 44.99
CA GLU A 370 -32.86 3.28 46.36
C GLU A 370 -31.73 2.53 47.06
N LEU A 371 -30.97 3.24 47.89
CA LEU A 371 -29.81 2.75 48.65
C LEU A 371 -30.13 1.61 49.65
N SER A 372 -31.38 1.14 49.71
CA SER A 372 -31.86 0.16 50.71
C SER A 372 -32.23 -1.21 50.15
N ALA A 373 -32.24 -1.43 48.83
CA ALA A 373 -32.54 -2.74 48.24
C ALA A 373 -31.25 -3.42 47.74
N TRP A 374 -31.00 -4.67 48.18
CA TRP A 374 -29.94 -5.53 47.60
C TRP A 374 -30.01 -5.47 46.06
N PRO A 375 -28.90 -5.18 45.36
CA PRO A 375 -28.93 -4.96 43.92
C PRO A 375 -29.37 -6.23 43.19
N LEU A 376 -30.32 -6.06 42.26
CA LEU A 376 -30.94 -7.17 41.53
C LEU A 376 -29.92 -8.09 40.81
N PRO A 377 -28.82 -7.60 40.21
CA PRO A 377 -27.77 -8.45 39.65
C PRO A 377 -27.17 -9.43 40.67
N GLU A 378 -26.83 -8.97 41.88
CA GLU A 378 -26.29 -9.83 42.94
C GLU A 378 -27.29 -10.95 43.29
N LYS A 379 -28.57 -10.61 43.47
CA LYS A 379 -29.62 -11.60 43.78
C LYS A 379 -29.74 -12.68 42.70
N MET A 380 -29.68 -12.28 41.43
CA MET A 380 -29.74 -13.24 40.32
C MET A 380 -28.51 -14.16 40.32
N SER A 381 -27.31 -13.61 40.51
CA SER A 381 -26.09 -14.43 40.60
C SER A 381 -26.10 -15.42 41.78
N LEU A 382 -26.64 -15.02 42.93
CA LEU A 382 -26.87 -15.92 44.07
C LEU A 382 -27.91 -17.00 43.74
N GLY A 383 -28.97 -16.67 42.99
CA GLY A 383 -29.93 -17.65 42.49
C GLY A 383 -29.29 -18.75 41.65
N GLY A 384 -28.35 -18.39 40.77
CA GLY A 384 -27.55 -19.37 40.02
C GLY A 384 -26.69 -20.25 40.93
N LEU A 385 -26.03 -19.66 41.93
CA LEU A 385 -25.24 -20.39 42.92
C LEU A 385 -26.06 -21.30 43.84
N LEU A 386 -27.32 -20.97 44.12
CA LEU A 386 -28.22 -21.83 44.90
C LEU A 386 -28.56 -23.12 44.15
N LEU A 387 -28.64 -23.05 42.82
CA LEU A 387 -28.86 -24.22 41.96
C LEU A 387 -27.56 -25.01 41.75
N GLU A 388 -26.44 -24.32 41.52
CA GLU A 388 -25.12 -24.91 41.25
C GLU A 388 -24.02 -24.26 42.12
N SER A 389 -23.94 -24.67 43.38
CA SER A 389 -22.99 -24.08 44.34
C SER A 389 -21.53 -24.46 44.11
N CYS A 390 -21.29 -25.58 43.41
CA CYS A 390 -19.96 -26.06 43.06
C CYS A 390 -19.36 -25.37 41.82
N ASN A 391 -20.12 -24.51 41.13
CA ASN A 391 -19.66 -23.88 39.91
C ASN A 391 -18.74 -22.68 40.21
N LYS A 392 -17.43 -22.86 39.97
CA LYS A 392 -16.39 -21.86 40.21
C LYS A 392 -16.59 -20.55 39.43
N GLU A 393 -17.16 -20.60 38.23
CA GLU A 393 -17.36 -19.42 37.37
C GLU A 393 -18.48 -18.52 37.92
N PHE A 394 -19.51 -19.10 38.52
CA PHE A 394 -20.59 -18.33 39.14
C PHE A 394 -20.13 -17.60 40.40
N TRP A 395 -19.19 -18.18 41.14
CA TRP A 395 -18.54 -17.47 42.25
C TRP A 395 -17.70 -16.29 41.75
N VAL A 396 -16.97 -16.44 40.65
CA VAL A 396 -16.27 -15.31 40.01
C VAL A 396 -17.26 -14.24 39.55
N ALA A 397 -18.35 -14.64 38.89
CA ALA A 397 -19.40 -13.72 38.43
C ALA A 397 -20.02 -12.93 39.60
N LEU A 398 -20.36 -13.60 40.72
CA LEU A 398 -20.83 -12.95 41.94
C LEU A 398 -19.81 -11.93 42.46
N GLY A 399 -18.52 -12.29 42.48
CA GLY A 399 -17.45 -11.40 42.91
C GLY A 399 -17.24 -10.19 41.99
N CYS A 400 -17.49 -10.33 40.69
CA CYS A 400 -17.45 -9.20 39.76
C CYS A 400 -18.67 -8.27 39.92
N LEU A 401 -19.85 -8.85 40.12
CA LEU A 401 -21.13 -8.13 40.15
C LEU A 401 -21.44 -7.48 41.49
N SER A 402 -20.82 -7.92 42.59
CA SER A 402 -21.18 -7.36 43.89
C SER A 402 -20.68 -5.92 44.08
N GLY A 403 -21.36 -5.13 44.91
CA GLY A 403 -20.89 -3.84 45.39
C GLY A 403 -20.06 -3.99 46.67
N TYR A 404 -20.32 -5.04 47.45
CA TYR A 404 -19.70 -5.26 48.76
C TYR A 404 -18.33 -5.92 48.66
N THR A 405 -17.31 -5.21 49.12
CA THR A 405 -15.90 -5.65 49.08
C THR A 405 -15.70 -7.02 49.73
N ALA A 406 -16.20 -7.22 50.96
CA ALA A 406 -16.07 -8.49 51.68
C ALA A 406 -16.68 -9.67 50.91
N LEU A 407 -17.83 -9.46 50.26
CA LEU A 407 -18.48 -10.50 49.45
C LEU A 407 -17.65 -10.80 48.18
N LYS A 408 -17.05 -9.78 47.53
CA LYS A 408 -16.13 -9.99 46.39
C LYS A 408 -14.99 -10.91 46.76
N HIS A 409 -14.32 -10.58 47.86
CA HIS A 409 -13.17 -11.33 48.34
C HIS A 409 -13.57 -12.77 48.65
N HIS A 410 -14.66 -12.95 49.40
CA HIS A 410 -15.17 -14.28 49.71
C HIS A 410 -15.45 -15.08 48.43
N ALA A 411 -16.14 -14.49 47.46
CA ALA A 411 -16.51 -15.16 46.23
C ALA A 411 -15.29 -15.57 45.39
N PHE A 412 -14.30 -14.69 45.20
CA PHE A 412 -13.06 -15.05 44.51
C PHE A 412 -12.25 -16.10 45.26
N VAL A 413 -12.07 -15.95 46.57
CA VAL A 413 -11.37 -16.93 47.39
C VAL A 413 -12.09 -18.28 47.36
N ARG A 414 -13.43 -18.32 47.41
CA ARG A 414 -14.20 -19.56 47.25
C ARG A 414 -14.01 -20.19 45.88
N SER A 415 -14.02 -19.40 44.80
CA SER A 415 -13.75 -19.92 43.47
C SER A 415 -12.36 -20.57 43.36
N LEU A 416 -11.35 -20.00 44.04
CA LEU A 416 -9.99 -20.56 44.10
C LEU A 416 -9.89 -21.79 45.01
N HIS A 417 -10.71 -21.89 46.07
CA HIS A 417 -10.81 -23.12 46.86
C HIS A 417 -11.42 -24.27 46.05
N LEU A 418 -12.35 -23.97 45.14
CA LEU A 418 -12.90 -24.97 44.23
C LEU A 418 -11.90 -25.35 43.14
N ASP A 419 -11.16 -24.37 42.61
CA ASP A 419 -10.09 -24.60 41.63
C ASP A 419 -8.99 -23.55 41.70
N VAL A 420 -7.82 -23.95 42.19
CA VAL A 420 -6.63 -23.09 42.33
C VAL A 420 -6.06 -22.70 40.97
N SER A 421 -6.31 -23.50 39.92
CA SER A 421 -5.86 -23.24 38.55
C SER A 421 -6.75 -22.25 37.79
N LEU A 422 -7.76 -21.66 38.43
CA LEU A 422 -8.62 -20.67 37.81
C LEU A 422 -7.92 -19.31 37.69
N ALA A 423 -7.19 -19.10 36.59
CA ALA A 423 -6.42 -17.87 36.33
C ALA A 423 -7.29 -16.59 36.36
N VAL A 424 -8.54 -16.67 35.90
CA VAL A 424 -9.49 -15.55 35.91
C VAL A 424 -9.78 -15.08 37.34
N ALA A 425 -9.94 -16.02 38.29
CA ALA A 425 -10.17 -15.68 39.68
C ALA A 425 -8.92 -15.03 40.31
N TRP A 426 -7.72 -15.49 40.00
CA TRP A 426 -6.47 -14.83 40.41
C TRP A 426 -6.37 -13.41 39.84
N ALA A 427 -6.72 -13.21 38.56
CA ALA A 427 -6.68 -11.91 37.91
C ALA A 427 -7.66 -10.91 38.55
N TYR A 428 -8.90 -11.34 38.83
CA TYR A 428 -9.87 -10.48 39.52
C TYR A 428 -9.56 -10.33 41.01
N LEU A 429 -8.95 -11.31 41.67
CA LEU A 429 -8.45 -11.16 43.03
C LEU A 429 -7.35 -10.10 43.09
N GLY A 430 -6.41 -10.09 42.14
CA GLY A 430 -5.38 -9.05 42.00
C GLY A 430 -5.96 -7.65 41.79
N LYS A 431 -7.17 -7.55 41.23
CA LYS A 431 -7.94 -6.31 41.16
C LYS A 431 -8.55 -5.89 42.52
N CYS A 432 -8.71 -6.78 43.52
CA CYS A 432 -9.72 -6.62 44.59
C CYS A 432 -9.38 -6.75 46.08
N GLY A 433 -8.33 -7.42 46.58
CA GLY A 433 -8.17 -7.63 48.05
C GLY A 433 -7.83 -6.36 48.90
N GLY A 434 -7.65 -6.29 50.23
CA GLY A 434 -7.72 -7.21 51.39
C GLY A 434 -7.58 -6.46 52.74
N TRP A 435 -8.62 -6.49 53.59
CA TRP A 435 -8.77 -5.77 54.87
C TRP A 435 -7.82 -6.18 56.01
N GLY A 436 -7.37 -5.17 56.76
CA GLY A 436 -6.92 -5.21 58.16
C GLY A 436 -6.91 -3.78 58.69
N CYS A 437 -7.82 -3.45 59.60
CA CYS A 437 -8.06 -2.10 60.14
C CYS A 437 -6.80 -1.38 60.64
N GLU A 438 -6.62 -0.11 60.31
CA GLU A 438 -6.73 1.06 61.23
C GLU A 438 -6.20 2.35 60.55
N ASP A 439 -6.94 3.43 60.78
CA ASP A 439 -6.62 4.85 60.55
C ASP A 439 -6.57 5.44 59.14
N GLY A 440 -7.64 6.20 58.85
CA GLY A 440 -7.83 6.97 57.64
C GLY A 440 -6.84 8.12 57.48
N LYS A 441 -6.28 8.24 56.27
CA LYS A 441 -5.83 9.48 55.65
C LYS A 441 -5.79 9.29 54.13
N VAL A 442 -6.59 10.09 53.43
CA VAL A 442 -6.71 10.10 51.98
C VAL A 442 -5.54 10.89 51.38
N HIS A 443 -4.75 10.27 50.51
CA HIS A 443 -3.85 10.97 49.60
C HIS A 443 -4.33 10.77 48.16
N GLU A 444 -4.94 11.82 47.61
CA GLU A 444 -5.25 11.98 46.20
C GLU A 444 -3.98 12.43 45.47
N ASN A 445 -3.46 11.57 44.58
CA ASN A 445 -2.86 11.91 43.28
C ASN A 445 -2.39 10.61 42.60
N LEU A 446 -2.73 10.42 41.31
CA LEU A 446 -2.52 9.24 40.41
C LEU A 446 -3.64 8.18 40.26
N ALA A 447 -4.82 8.34 40.86
CA ALA A 447 -5.84 7.28 40.95
C ALA A 447 -7.02 7.33 39.95
N CYS A 448 -6.85 7.84 38.73
CA CYS A 448 -7.93 7.86 37.73
C CYS A 448 -7.53 7.10 36.46
N LEU A 449 -7.94 5.82 36.39
CA LEU A 449 -8.47 5.15 35.19
C LEU A 449 -8.77 3.66 35.38
N MET A 450 -8.32 3.03 36.48
CA MET A 450 -8.81 1.74 36.97
C MET A 450 -8.61 1.66 38.49
N PRO A 451 -9.61 2.00 39.32
CA PRO A 451 -9.53 1.78 40.76
C PRO A 451 -9.78 0.28 41.01
N GLY A 452 -8.69 -0.49 41.07
CA GLY A 452 -8.70 -1.74 41.84
C GLY A 452 -8.69 -1.37 43.32
N LEU A 453 -9.50 -2.04 44.14
CA LEU A 453 -9.65 -1.72 45.57
C LEU A 453 -8.31 -1.76 46.33
N TYR A 454 -7.39 -2.66 45.96
CA TYR A 454 -6.01 -2.68 46.48
C TYR A 454 -5.22 -1.37 46.27
N ARG A 455 -5.51 -0.61 45.20
CA ARG A 455 -4.82 0.66 44.87
C ARG A 455 -5.23 1.82 45.78
N GLN A 456 -6.40 1.73 46.38
CA GLN A 456 -6.84 2.73 47.37
C GLN A 456 -6.26 2.45 48.77
N GLU A 457 -5.75 1.23 49.02
CA GLU A 457 -5.33 0.76 50.35
C GLU A 457 -3.82 0.43 50.46
N GLY A 458 -3.00 0.70 49.43
CA GLY A 458 -1.53 0.64 49.50
C GLY A 458 -0.88 -0.75 49.46
N GLN A 459 -1.64 -1.84 49.27
CA GLN A 459 -1.13 -3.21 49.25
C GLN A 459 -0.78 -3.69 47.83
N THR A 460 0.14 -3.01 47.17
CA THR A 460 0.54 -3.28 45.77
C THR A 460 1.20 -4.66 45.57
N GLN A 461 1.89 -5.20 46.59
CA GLN A 461 2.64 -6.46 46.48
C GLN A 461 1.74 -7.70 46.35
N LEU A 462 0.58 -7.75 47.02
CA LEU A 462 -0.34 -8.88 46.93
C LEU A 462 -1.08 -8.92 45.58
N ALA A 463 -1.45 -7.75 45.07
CA ALA A 463 -2.01 -7.60 43.73
C ALA A 463 -1.03 -8.12 42.66
N GLN A 464 0.25 -7.78 42.78
CA GLN A 464 1.32 -8.28 41.91
C GLN A 464 1.42 -9.81 41.94
N GLN A 465 1.47 -10.42 43.13
CA GLN A 465 1.55 -11.88 43.25
C GLN A 465 0.35 -12.57 42.61
N ALA A 466 -0.85 -11.99 42.74
CA ALA A 466 -2.05 -12.52 42.12
C ALA A 466 -1.99 -12.42 40.58
N PHE A 467 -1.52 -11.30 40.01
CA PHE A 467 -1.34 -11.16 38.57
C PHE A 467 -0.24 -12.07 38.01
N ASP A 468 0.89 -12.20 38.71
CA ASP A 468 1.97 -13.10 38.29
C ASP A 468 1.52 -14.56 38.30
N ARG A 469 0.72 -14.98 39.30
CA ARG A 469 0.09 -16.31 39.33
C ARG A 469 -0.93 -16.49 38.22
N ALA A 470 -1.78 -15.50 37.97
CA ALA A 470 -2.76 -15.58 36.88
C ALA A 470 -2.06 -15.77 35.53
N ARG A 471 -0.97 -15.02 35.29
CA ARG A 471 -0.18 -15.07 34.05
C ARG A 471 0.62 -16.37 33.92
N SER A 472 1.16 -16.92 35.01
CA SER A 472 1.89 -18.19 34.96
C SER A 472 0.96 -19.36 34.65
N ILE A 473 -0.30 -19.28 35.05
CA ILE A 473 -1.32 -20.27 34.73
C ILE A 473 -1.84 -20.07 33.29
N ASP A 474 -2.28 -18.86 32.95
CA ASP A 474 -2.82 -18.54 31.63
C ASP A 474 -2.33 -17.14 31.14
N PRO A 475 -1.30 -17.09 30.28
CA PRO A 475 -0.78 -15.85 29.74
C PRO A 475 -1.70 -15.23 28.67
N SER A 476 -2.75 -15.93 28.22
CA SER A 476 -3.71 -15.44 27.25
C SER A 476 -4.76 -14.49 27.85
N LEU A 477 -4.77 -14.30 29.18
CA LEU A 477 -5.65 -13.33 29.83
C LEU A 477 -5.10 -11.91 29.74
N ALA A 478 -5.91 -10.95 29.25
CA ALA A 478 -5.50 -9.56 29.12
C ALA A 478 -5.36 -8.82 30.46
N LEU A 479 -6.23 -9.12 31.43
CA LEU A 479 -6.32 -8.38 32.70
C LEU A 479 -5.01 -8.40 33.52
N PRO A 480 -4.30 -9.54 33.67
CA PRO A 480 -2.99 -9.56 34.32
C PRO A 480 -1.96 -8.64 33.65
N TRP A 481 -1.86 -8.66 32.32
CA TRP A 481 -0.94 -7.78 31.58
C TRP A 481 -1.26 -6.30 31.80
N ALA A 482 -2.54 -5.94 31.77
CA ALA A 482 -2.99 -4.57 32.06
C ALA A 482 -2.72 -4.17 33.52
N GLY A 483 -2.96 -5.07 34.48
CA GLY A 483 -2.67 -4.86 35.89
C GLY A 483 -1.20 -4.47 36.13
N MET A 484 -0.28 -5.26 35.56
CA MET A 484 1.16 -5.02 35.65
C MET A 484 1.61 -3.70 35.04
N SER A 485 1.00 -3.28 33.92
CA SER A 485 1.35 -2.00 33.26
C SER A 485 1.01 -0.77 34.10
N ALA A 486 0.04 -0.88 34.99
CA ALA A 486 -0.44 0.24 35.78
C ALA A 486 0.24 0.38 37.15
N ASP A 487 1.18 -0.53 37.50
CA ASP A 487 1.94 -0.55 38.75
C ASP A 487 3.37 -0.02 38.58
N THR A 488 3.56 1.02 37.76
CA THR A 488 4.87 1.62 37.42
C THR A 488 5.64 2.09 38.66
N SER A 489 4.96 2.61 39.67
CA SER A 489 5.56 3.10 40.92
C SER A 489 6.00 2.00 41.89
N ALA A 490 5.43 0.79 41.80
CA ALA A 490 5.68 -0.28 42.77
C ALA A 490 6.81 -1.24 42.34
N ARG A 491 7.15 -1.28 41.05
CA ARG A 491 8.14 -2.22 40.48
C ARG A 491 9.39 -1.52 39.92
N GLU A 492 9.46 -0.19 40.01
CA GLU A 492 10.44 0.64 39.28
C GLU A 492 10.50 0.27 37.78
N LEU A 493 9.36 -0.17 37.22
CA LEU A 493 9.27 -0.54 35.81
C LEU A 493 9.61 0.67 34.95
N SER A 494 10.50 0.47 33.99
CA SER A 494 10.71 1.47 32.95
C SER A 494 9.37 1.77 32.25
N PRO A 495 9.11 3.03 31.85
CA PRO A 495 7.86 3.39 31.16
C PRO A 495 7.65 2.57 29.88
N ASP A 496 8.74 2.10 29.27
CA ASP A 496 8.73 1.25 28.07
C ASP A 496 8.26 -0.18 28.36
N GLU A 497 8.70 -0.79 29.47
CA GLU A 497 8.21 -2.12 29.88
C GLU A 497 6.72 -2.08 30.25
N ALA A 498 6.27 -1.01 30.89
CA ALA A 498 4.86 -0.80 31.19
C ALA A 498 4.03 -0.63 29.90
N PHE A 499 4.56 0.13 28.93
CA PHE A 499 3.95 0.30 27.61
C PHE A 499 3.80 -1.05 26.90
N GLU A 500 4.85 -1.88 26.85
CA GLU A 500 4.81 -3.20 26.24
C GLU A 500 3.81 -4.14 26.92
N CYS A 501 3.76 -4.16 28.26
CA CYS A 501 2.76 -4.95 28.99
C CYS A 501 1.33 -4.52 28.64
N CYS A 502 1.08 -3.20 28.56
CA CYS A 502 -0.23 -2.68 28.19
C CYS A 502 -0.57 -3.01 26.73
N LEU A 503 0.43 -2.94 25.83
CA LEU A 503 0.27 -3.27 24.42
C LEU A 503 -0.15 -4.74 24.25
N ARG A 504 0.46 -5.65 25.02
CA ARG A 504 0.04 -7.07 25.05
C ARG A 504 -1.38 -7.24 25.55
N ALA A 505 -1.78 -6.52 26.59
CA ALA A 505 -3.15 -6.55 27.08
C ALA A 505 -4.17 -6.12 26.00
N VAL A 506 -3.87 -5.05 25.27
CA VAL A 506 -4.72 -4.53 24.17
C VAL A 506 -4.78 -5.50 22.99
N GLN A 507 -3.67 -6.14 22.63
CA GLN A 507 -3.63 -7.14 21.55
C GLN A 507 -4.47 -8.38 21.87
N ILE A 508 -4.52 -8.78 23.14
CA ILE A 508 -5.33 -9.91 23.59
C ILE A 508 -6.81 -9.54 23.63
N LEU A 509 -7.15 -8.42 24.28
CA LEU A 509 -8.52 -7.97 24.42
C LEU A 509 -8.58 -6.43 24.31
N PRO A 510 -9.11 -5.88 23.20
CA PRO A 510 -9.16 -4.44 22.94
C PRO A 510 -10.28 -3.74 23.75
N LEU A 511 -10.17 -3.76 25.08
CA LEU A 511 -11.03 -2.97 25.96
C LEU A 511 -10.63 -1.49 25.86
N ALA A 512 -11.64 -0.61 25.82
CA ALA A 512 -11.43 0.84 25.76
C ALA A 512 -10.53 1.35 26.90
N GLU A 513 -10.65 0.76 28.10
CA GLU A 513 -9.81 1.07 29.26
C GLU A 513 -8.32 0.78 29.02
N PHE A 514 -8.01 -0.38 28.44
CA PHE A 514 -6.63 -0.76 28.14
C PHE A 514 -6.07 0.08 27.01
N GLN A 515 -6.88 0.41 26.00
CA GLN A 515 -6.49 1.25 24.88
C GLN A 515 -6.20 2.70 25.30
N ILE A 516 -7.04 3.27 26.18
CA ILE A 516 -6.80 4.59 26.78
C ILE A 516 -5.54 4.55 27.65
N GLY A 517 -5.36 3.49 28.45
CA GLY A 517 -4.15 3.27 29.25
C GLY A 517 -2.87 3.21 28.41
N LEU A 518 -2.91 2.50 27.27
CA LEU A 518 -1.82 2.39 26.32
C LEU A 518 -1.42 3.77 25.77
N ALA A 519 -2.39 4.59 25.36
CA ALA A 519 -2.11 5.93 24.87
C ALA A 519 -1.52 6.85 25.95
N LYS A 520 -1.96 6.70 27.21
CA LYS A 520 -1.38 7.42 28.35
C LYS A 520 0.07 7.00 28.63
N LEU A 521 0.39 5.71 28.56
CA LEU A 521 1.75 5.20 28.70
C LEU A 521 2.65 5.58 27.50
N ALA A 522 2.09 5.67 26.30
CA ALA A 522 2.78 6.13 25.10
C ALA A 522 3.30 7.57 25.24
N MET A 523 2.57 8.42 25.98
CA MET A 523 2.97 9.78 26.29
C MET A 523 4.23 9.82 27.20
N LEU A 524 4.35 8.86 28.12
CA LEU A 524 5.48 8.77 29.05
C LEU A 524 6.72 8.11 28.41
N SER A 525 6.53 7.12 27.54
CA SER A 525 7.59 6.40 26.81
C SER A 525 8.07 7.12 25.55
N GLY A 526 7.32 8.09 25.03
CA GLY A 526 7.66 8.81 23.79
C GLY A 526 7.20 8.12 22.49
N HIS A 527 6.37 7.08 22.58
CA HIS A 527 5.84 6.33 21.43
C HIS A 527 4.51 6.85 20.88
N LEU A 528 4.15 8.11 21.18
CA LEU A 528 2.83 8.67 20.86
C LEU A 528 2.50 8.71 19.35
N SER A 529 3.51 8.84 18.48
CA SER A 529 3.34 8.84 17.01
C SER A 529 3.09 7.44 16.42
N SER A 530 3.15 6.38 17.24
CA SER A 530 2.97 5.00 16.80
C SER A 530 1.60 4.76 16.15
N SER A 531 1.59 4.02 15.05
CA SER A 531 0.36 3.61 14.36
C SER A 531 -0.53 2.73 15.22
N LEU A 532 0.06 1.91 16.09
CA LEU A 532 -0.67 1.01 17.00
C LEU A 532 -1.48 1.81 18.03
N VAL A 533 -0.87 2.83 18.62
CA VAL A 533 -1.53 3.70 19.61
C VAL A 533 -2.68 4.48 18.97
N PHE A 534 -2.47 4.96 17.74
CA PHE A 534 -3.51 5.65 16.98
C PHE A 534 -4.71 4.74 16.64
N GLY A 535 -4.45 3.49 16.22
CA GLY A 535 -5.51 2.52 15.99
C GLY A 535 -6.29 2.20 17.27
N ALA A 536 -5.57 1.98 18.37
CA ALA A 536 -6.16 1.67 19.68
C ALA A 536 -7.05 2.81 20.21
N ILE A 537 -6.61 4.06 20.15
CA ILE A 537 -7.39 5.19 20.68
C ILE A 537 -8.64 5.46 19.84
N ARG A 538 -8.56 5.31 18.51
CA ARG A 538 -9.74 5.41 17.62
C ARG A 538 -10.77 4.33 17.91
N GLN A 539 -10.33 3.11 18.19
CA GLN A 539 -11.22 2.03 18.63
C GLN A 539 -11.84 2.36 19.99
N ALA A 540 -11.06 2.88 20.94
CA ALA A 540 -11.58 3.26 22.26
C ALA A 540 -12.68 4.32 22.18
N LEU A 541 -12.53 5.30 21.28
CA LEU A 541 -13.53 6.35 21.04
C LEU A 541 -14.89 5.80 20.60
N GLN A 542 -14.90 4.78 19.75
CA GLN A 542 -16.15 4.13 19.32
C GLN A 542 -16.89 3.45 20.47
N ARG A 543 -16.17 3.05 21.53
CA ARG A 543 -16.71 2.21 22.63
C ARG A 543 -17.00 3.03 23.88
N ALA A 544 -16.30 4.14 24.08
CA ALA A 544 -16.41 5.01 25.25
C ALA A 544 -16.36 6.51 24.88
N PRO A 545 -17.23 6.99 23.97
CA PRO A 545 -17.23 8.39 23.52
C PRO A 545 -17.52 9.40 24.64
N GLN A 546 -18.14 8.96 25.73
CA GLN A 546 -18.45 9.78 26.90
C GLN A 546 -17.22 10.17 27.74
N ARG A 547 -16.06 9.51 27.56
CA ARG A 547 -14.86 9.79 28.37
C ARG A 547 -14.06 10.93 27.74
N PRO A 548 -13.88 12.08 28.41
CA PRO A 548 -13.14 13.22 27.85
C PRO A 548 -11.66 12.89 27.60
N GLU A 549 -11.07 12.00 28.41
CA GLU A 549 -9.68 11.54 28.26
C GLU A 549 -9.42 10.86 26.92
N SER A 550 -10.40 10.13 26.39
CA SER A 550 -10.26 9.41 25.11
C SER A 550 -10.10 10.38 23.93
N HIS A 551 -10.91 11.44 23.90
CA HIS A 551 -10.85 12.51 22.90
C HIS A 551 -9.57 13.34 23.03
N ASN A 552 -9.16 13.67 24.26
CA ASN A 552 -7.93 14.42 24.51
C ASN A 552 -6.68 13.64 24.04
N LEU A 553 -6.59 12.35 24.36
CA LEU A 553 -5.49 11.50 23.92
C LEU A 553 -5.50 11.29 22.39
N ASN A 554 -6.67 11.15 21.77
CA ASN A 554 -6.76 11.10 20.30
C ASN A 554 -6.27 12.40 19.66
N GLY A 555 -6.57 13.55 20.28
CA GLY A 555 -6.01 14.83 19.87
C GLY A 555 -4.49 14.86 19.94
N LEU A 556 -3.91 14.40 21.06
CA LEU A 556 -2.46 14.38 21.27
C LEU A 556 -1.74 13.44 20.28
N VAL A 557 -2.32 12.26 20.03
CA VAL A 557 -1.79 11.31 19.03
C VAL A 557 -1.86 11.90 17.62
N SER A 558 -2.95 12.59 17.29
CA SER A 558 -3.11 13.25 15.99
C SER A 558 -2.10 14.40 15.83
N GLU A 559 -1.88 15.18 16.89
CA GLU A 559 -0.87 16.24 16.93
C GLU A 559 0.56 15.67 16.72
N ALA A 560 0.89 14.56 17.38
CA ALA A 560 2.18 13.88 17.21
C ALA A 560 2.41 13.34 15.78
N ARG A 561 1.33 13.15 15.02
CA ARG A 561 1.34 12.73 13.61
C ARG A 561 1.18 13.88 12.63
N LEU A 562 1.21 15.13 13.12
CA LEU A 562 1.08 16.37 12.35
C LEU A 562 -0.30 16.58 11.70
N ASP A 563 -1.35 15.87 12.15
CA ASP A 563 -2.72 16.09 11.72
C ASP A 563 -3.46 17.02 12.69
N TYR A 564 -3.18 18.32 12.54
CA TYR A 564 -3.69 19.35 13.43
C TYR A 564 -5.19 19.62 13.30
N GLN A 565 -5.78 19.33 12.13
CA GLN A 565 -7.22 19.52 11.90
C GLN A 565 -8.03 18.49 12.68
N SER A 566 -7.66 17.21 12.58
CA SER A 566 -8.26 16.13 13.37
C SER A 566 -7.98 16.30 14.86
N ALA A 567 -6.80 16.79 15.22
CA ALA A 567 -6.47 17.09 16.62
C ALA A 567 -7.41 18.17 17.20
N ALA A 568 -7.59 19.28 16.48
CA ALA A 568 -8.50 20.35 16.90
C ALA A 568 -9.95 19.87 17.03
N ALA A 569 -10.45 19.05 16.10
CA ALA A 569 -11.78 18.43 16.21
C ALA A 569 -11.89 17.57 17.48
N SER A 570 -10.90 16.71 17.74
CA SER A 570 -10.87 15.85 18.92
C SER A 570 -10.86 16.64 20.23
N TYR A 571 -10.10 17.74 20.32
CA TYR A 571 -10.09 18.57 21.53
C TYR A 571 -11.42 19.31 21.76
N ARG A 572 -12.14 19.71 20.70
CA ARG A 572 -13.49 20.26 20.85
C ARG A 572 -14.45 19.22 21.41
N LEU A 573 -14.38 17.98 20.91
CA LEU A 573 -15.17 16.86 21.44
C LEU A 573 -14.80 16.53 22.89
N ALA A 574 -13.52 16.66 23.27
CA ALA A 574 -13.08 16.49 24.65
C ALA A 574 -13.71 17.54 25.58
N ARG A 575 -13.85 18.80 25.13
CA ARG A 575 -14.53 19.86 25.89
C ARG A 575 -16.02 19.60 26.04
N SER A 576 -16.70 19.20 24.96
CA SER A 576 -18.13 18.86 25.04
C SER A 576 -18.38 17.60 25.88
N ALA A 577 -17.43 16.68 25.96
CA ALA A 577 -17.53 15.53 26.87
C ALA A 577 -17.41 15.94 28.35
N ILE A 578 -16.59 16.95 28.67
CA ILE A 578 -16.47 17.48 30.04
C ILE A 578 -17.79 18.08 30.51
N SER A 579 -18.49 18.84 29.67
CA SER A 579 -19.73 19.50 30.06
C SER A 579 -20.90 18.52 30.30
N ILE A 580 -20.89 17.37 29.62
CA ILE A 580 -21.84 16.28 29.83
C ILE A 580 -21.52 15.49 31.11
N SER A 581 -20.24 15.40 31.48
CA SER A 581 -19.81 14.62 32.64
C SER A 581 -20.35 15.24 33.94
N THR A 582 -21.10 14.45 34.72
CA THR A 582 -21.80 14.87 35.95
C THR A 582 -20.87 15.06 37.16
N GLY A 583 -19.57 14.81 37.01
CA GLY A 583 -18.54 14.97 38.04
C GLY A 583 -17.94 16.37 38.07
N LYS A 584 -17.44 16.81 39.24
CA LYS A 584 -16.59 18.02 39.34
C LYS A 584 -15.26 17.73 38.63
N VAL A 585 -15.17 18.01 37.33
CA VAL A 585 -13.91 17.92 36.60
C VAL A 585 -12.96 19.01 37.12
N PRO A 586 -11.73 18.68 37.52
CA PRO A 586 -10.72 19.67 37.88
C PRO A 586 -10.55 20.74 36.81
N ARG A 587 -10.54 22.01 37.20
CA ARG A 587 -10.32 23.15 36.28
C ARG A 587 -8.99 23.01 35.49
N SER A 588 -8.01 22.30 36.05
CA SER A 588 -6.74 21.98 35.39
C SER A 588 -6.92 21.18 34.09
N HIS A 589 -7.81 20.19 34.04
CA HIS A 589 -8.00 19.40 32.81
C HIS A 589 -8.64 20.20 31.69
N LEU A 590 -9.61 21.07 32.02
CA LEU A 590 -10.22 21.97 31.04
C LEU A 590 -9.19 22.96 30.49
N ARG A 591 -8.30 23.47 31.34
CA ARG A 591 -7.17 24.30 30.94
C ARG A 591 -6.26 23.55 29.96
N ASP A 592 -5.82 22.34 30.30
CA ASP A 592 -4.87 21.57 29.48
C ASP A 592 -5.46 21.26 28.09
N ILE A 593 -6.73 20.87 28.02
CA ILE A 593 -7.43 20.63 26.74
C ILE A 593 -7.54 21.92 25.91
N SER A 594 -7.85 23.05 26.56
CA SER A 594 -7.99 24.34 25.86
C SER A 594 -6.65 24.85 25.34
N ILE A 595 -5.56 24.64 26.08
CA ILE A 595 -4.19 24.94 25.61
C ILE A 595 -3.84 24.05 24.41
N ASN A 596 -4.12 22.74 24.46
CA ASN A 596 -3.88 21.83 23.35
C ASN A 596 -4.72 22.19 22.10
N LEU A 597 -5.97 22.60 22.30
CA LEU A 597 -6.85 23.10 21.23
C LEU A 597 -6.26 24.36 20.59
N ALA A 598 -5.89 25.37 21.39
CA ALA A 598 -5.29 26.61 20.88
C ALA A 598 -4.00 26.33 20.10
N ARG A 599 -3.17 25.40 20.58
CA ARG A 599 -1.96 24.94 19.91
C ARG A 599 -2.28 24.35 18.53
N SER A 600 -3.20 23.39 18.49
CA SER A 600 -3.61 22.71 17.25
C SER A 600 -4.27 23.65 16.24
N LEU A 601 -5.12 24.56 16.70
CA LEU A 601 -5.73 25.59 15.85
C LEU A 601 -4.67 26.51 15.22
N CYS A 602 -3.67 26.92 16.00
CA CYS A 602 -2.58 27.77 15.52
C CYS A 602 -1.76 27.07 14.43
N TRP A 603 -1.51 25.76 14.57
CA TRP A 603 -0.80 24.96 13.56
C TRP A 603 -1.64 24.62 12.34
N ALA A 604 -2.95 24.40 12.51
CA ALA A 604 -3.90 24.19 11.42
C ALA A 604 -4.17 25.44 10.56
N GLY A 605 -3.62 26.60 10.94
CA GLY A 605 -3.78 27.87 10.21
C GLY A 605 -4.93 28.77 10.72
N ASN A 606 -5.72 28.30 11.69
CA ASN A 606 -6.79 29.10 12.32
C ASN A 606 -6.25 29.89 13.53
N ALA A 607 -5.43 30.91 13.25
CA ALA A 607 -4.84 31.75 14.27
C ALA A 607 -5.89 32.60 15.04
N LEU A 608 -7.00 32.97 14.40
CA LEU A 608 -8.11 33.70 15.03
C LEU A 608 -8.75 32.88 16.17
N GLY A 609 -9.08 31.61 15.91
CA GLY A 609 -9.63 30.71 16.92
C GLY A 609 -8.65 30.46 18.06
N ALA A 610 -7.35 30.30 17.77
CA ALA A 610 -6.33 30.13 18.81
C ALA A 610 -6.25 31.36 19.75
N VAL A 611 -6.30 32.57 19.21
CA VAL A 611 -6.31 33.82 20.01
C VAL A 611 -7.54 33.89 20.91
N GLN A 612 -8.72 33.53 20.38
CA GLN A 612 -9.97 33.54 21.17
C GLN A 612 -9.88 32.59 22.37
N GLU A 613 -9.36 31.38 22.19
CA GLU A 613 -9.16 30.43 23.28
C GLU A 613 -8.16 30.93 24.32
N CYS A 614 -7.04 31.52 23.89
CA CYS A 614 -6.07 32.11 24.82
C CYS A 614 -6.63 33.31 25.60
N GLU A 615 -7.43 34.18 24.96
CA GLU A 615 -8.11 35.30 25.64
C GLU A 615 -9.14 34.81 26.67
N ASN A 616 -9.87 33.73 26.36
CA ASN A 616 -10.80 33.11 27.31
C ASN A 616 -10.05 32.58 28.54
N LEU A 617 -8.97 31.82 28.34
CA LEU A 617 -8.11 31.35 29.43
C LEU A 617 -7.50 32.50 30.25
N LYS A 618 -7.13 33.60 29.58
CA LYS A 618 -6.60 34.80 30.24
C LYS A 618 -7.64 35.48 31.13
N LYS A 619 -8.90 35.59 30.67
CA LYS A 619 -10.01 36.13 31.47
C LYS A 619 -10.31 35.28 32.70
N GLU A 620 -10.15 33.96 32.58
CA GLU A 620 -10.33 33.00 33.68
C GLU A 620 -9.13 32.92 34.64
N GLY A 621 -8.00 33.56 34.30
CA GLY A 621 -6.78 33.51 35.10
C GLY A 621 -6.03 32.18 35.03
N LEU A 622 -6.28 31.37 33.99
CA LEU A 622 -5.74 30.02 33.81
C LEU A 622 -4.66 29.94 32.72
N LEU A 623 -4.17 31.08 32.21
CA LEU A 623 -3.19 31.12 31.13
C LEU A 623 -1.76 30.95 31.67
N ASP A 624 -1.21 29.75 31.49
CA ASP A 624 0.15 29.41 31.91
C ASP A 624 1.21 29.82 30.88
N SER A 625 2.49 29.59 31.21
CA SER A 625 3.63 29.88 30.33
C SER A 625 3.50 29.24 28.95
N GLU A 626 3.03 27.99 28.85
CA GLU A 626 2.77 27.31 27.56
C GLU A 626 1.70 28.02 26.73
N GLY A 627 0.62 28.49 27.38
CA GLY A 627 -0.44 29.27 26.74
C GLY A 627 0.06 30.61 26.19
N LEU A 628 0.99 31.27 26.91
CA LEU A 628 1.60 32.52 26.46
C LEU A 628 2.43 32.36 25.18
N HIS A 629 3.12 31.22 25.00
CA HIS A 629 3.84 30.92 23.74
C HIS A 629 2.88 30.88 22.54
N ILE A 630 1.79 30.14 22.69
CA ILE A 630 0.78 29.97 21.63
C ILE A 630 0.09 31.31 21.34
N TYR A 631 -0.21 32.08 22.38
CA TYR A 631 -0.83 33.40 22.26
C TYR A 631 0.08 34.39 21.50
N ALA A 632 1.37 34.47 21.84
CA ALA A 632 2.32 35.30 21.11
C ALA A 632 2.46 34.88 19.64
N LEU A 633 2.57 33.57 19.37
CA LEU A 633 2.70 33.03 18.02
C LEU A 633 1.45 33.30 17.17
N SER A 634 0.26 33.10 17.72
CA SER A 634 -1.01 33.31 17.03
C SER A 634 -1.26 34.79 16.73
N LEU A 635 -0.92 35.70 17.65
CA LEU A 635 -0.95 37.15 17.40
C LEU A 635 -0.01 37.57 16.28
N TRP A 636 1.20 37.00 16.23
CA TRP A 636 2.16 37.25 15.15
C TRP A 636 1.63 36.75 13.79
N LYS A 637 1.06 35.54 13.73
CA LYS A 637 0.44 35.01 12.51
C LYS A 637 -0.72 35.88 11.99
N LEU A 638 -1.41 36.60 12.87
CA LEU A 638 -2.45 37.58 12.50
C LEU A 638 -1.90 38.97 12.13
N GLY A 639 -0.59 39.19 12.18
CA GLY A 639 0.06 40.47 11.92
C GLY A 639 0.02 41.47 13.07
N LYS A 640 -0.44 41.09 14.26
CA LYS A 640 -0.51 41.96 15.46
C LYS A 640 0.83 41.97 16.22
N ASN A 641 1.86 42.49 15.57
CA ASN A 641 3.25 42.39 16.02
C ASN A 641 3.51 43.05 17.40
N ASP A 642 2.93 44.22 17.67
CA ASP A 642 3.15 44.93 18.95
C ASP A 642 2.59 44.14 20.14
N LEU A 643 1.42 43.53 19.97
CA LEU A 643 0.81 42.69 21.00
C LEU A 643 1.62 41.40 21.19
N ALA A 644 2.08 40.76 20.11
CA ALA A 644 2.94 39.58 20.20
C ALA A 644 4.24 39.88 20.98
N LEU A 645 4.87 41.04 20.75
CA LEU A 645 6.06 41.48 21.48
C LEU A 645 5.77 41.77 22.96
N SER A 646 4.61 42.35 23.28
CA SER A 646 4.23 42.58 24.68
C SER A 646 4.05 41.27 25.46
N VAL A 647 3.45 40.25 24.84
CA VAL A 647 3.32 38.90 25.41
C VAL A 647 4.68 38.23 25.56
N ALA A 648 5.56 38.38 24.56
CA ALA A 648 6.93 37.86 24.64
C ALA A 648 7.72 38.48 25.81
N ARG A 649 7.53 39.77 26.12
CA ARG A 649 8.15 40.41 27.29
C ARG A 649 7.65 39.82 28.62
N ILE A 650 6.34 39.52 28.71
CA ILE A 650 5.75 38.84 29.88
C ILE A 650 6.38 37.45 30.04
N LEU A 651 6.54 36.72 28.94
CA LEU A 651 7.19 35.41 28.94
C LEU A 651 8.62 35.49 29.46
N VAL A 652 9.42 36.46 28.98
CA VAL A 652 10.80 36.69 29.43
C VAL A 652 10.87 37.00 30.93
N ALA A 653 9.92 37.77 31.47
CA ALA A 653 9.86 38.05 32.90
C ALA A 653 9.62 36.78 33.74
N MET A 654 8.91 35.78 33.20
CA MET A 654 8.65 34.50 33.87
C MET A 654 9.81 33.50 33.79
N VAL A 655 10.74 33.65 32.84
CA VAL A 655 11.86 32.71 32.61
C VAL A 655 12.72 32.49 33.85
N VAL A 656 12.89 33.51 34.69
CA VAL A 656 13.72 33.44 35.92
C VAL A 656 13.12 32.49 36.97
N SER A 657 11.79 32.31 36.97
CA SER A 657 11.07 31.42 37.89
C SER A 657 10.80 30.01 37.34
N MET A 658 11.20 29.71 36.11
CA MET A 658 10.90 28.44 35.43
C MET A 658 11.98 27.37 35.63
N GLU A 659 11.61 26.10 35.46
CA GLU A 659 12.58 25.02 35.33
C GLU A 659 13.52 25.24 34.14
N ARG A 660 14.77 24.77 34.24
CA ARG A 660 15.81 25.02 33.22
C ARG A 660 15.44 24.54 31.81
N SER A 661 14.71 23.43 31.70
CA SER A 661 14.28 22.84 30.42
C SER A 661 13.20 23.69 29.74
N SER A 662 12.21 24.15 30.50
CA SER A 662 11.10 24.98 30.00
C SER A 662 11.57 26.42 29.75
N ALA A 663 12.46 26.96 30.58
CA ALA A 663 13.15 28.24 30.36
C ALA A 663 13.90 28.29 29.02
N ALA A 664 14.63 27.20 28.68
CA ALA A 664 15.35 27.11 27.40
C ALA A 664 14.41 27.13 26.18
N GLY A 665 13.26 26.46 26.28
CA GLY A 665 12.21 26.49 25.25
C GLY A 665 11.68 27.91 25.01
N SER A 666 11.36 28.62 26.11
CA SER A 666 10.88 30.00 26.10
C SER A 666 11.87 30.98 25.45
N ILE A 667 13.15 30.88 25.81
CA ILE A 667 14.20 31.75 25.24
C ILE A 667 14.36 31.48 23.73
N SER A 668 14.40 30.20 23.34
CA SER A 668 14.51 29.80 21.92
C SER A 668 13.36 30.37 21.09
N PHE A 669 12.13 30.29 21.62
CA PHE A 669 10.93 30.84 20.99
C PHE A 669 11.01 32.37 20.86
N VAL A 670 11.35 33.09 21.94
CA VAL A 670 11.42 34.55 21.93
C VAL A 670 12.48 35.05 20.94
N CYS A 671 13.66 34.41 20.87
CA CYS A 671 14.69 34.78 19.90
C CYS A 671 14.22 34.62 18.45
N ARG A 672 13.50 33.54 18.13
CA ARG A 672 12.91 33.33 16.80
C ARG A 672 11.85 34.37 16.48
N LEU A 673 10.94 34.62 17.43
CA LEU A 673 9.84 35.57 17.25
C LEU A 673 10.36 36.99 17.04
N LEU A 674 11.34 37.43 17.84
CA LEU A 674 12.00 38.72 17.68
C LEU A 674 12.69 38.81 16.30
N TYR A 675 13.36 37.74 15.85
CA TYR A 675 14.01 37.75 14.54
C TYR A 675 13.02 37.99 13.40
N TYR A 676 11.87 37.29 13.43
CA TYR A 676 10.84 37.45 12.41
C TYR A 676 10.13 38.80 12.44
N ILE A 677 10.02 39.46 13.60
CA ILE A 677 9.30 40.74 13.74
C ILE A 677 10.24 41.94 13.56
N SER A 678 11.38 41.94 14.24
CA SER A 678 12.26 43.10 14.41
C SER A 678 13.63 42.95 13.74
N GLY A 679 13.88 41.86 13.03
CA GLY A 679 15.09 41.65 12.24
C GLY A 679 16.35 41.29 13.04
N LEU A 680 17.48 41.20 12.34
CA LEU A 680 18.73 40.63 12.88
C LEU A 680 19.34 41.48 14.01
N ASP A 681 19.40 42.81 13.85
CA ASP A 681 20.14 43.72 14.75
C ASP A 681 19.51 43.85 16.16
N THR A 682 18.19 43.76 16.23
CA THR A 682 17.46 43.82 17.51
C THR A 682 17.58 42.51 18.29
N VAL A 683 17.75 41.39 17.59
CA VAL A 683 17.93 40.07 18.20
C VAL A 683 19.35 39.89 18.72
N THR A 684 20.37 40.28 17.96
CA THR A 684 21.77 40.19 18.39
C THR A 684 22.00 40.99 19.68
N THR A 685 21.44 42.20 19.76
CA THR A 685 21.48 43.06 20.96
C THR A 685 20.65 42.54 22.13
N SER A 686 19.61 41.75 21.87
CA SER A 686 18.79 41.11 22.92
C SER A 686 19.45 39.84 23.46
N ILE A 687 20.03 39.01 22.58
CA ILE A 687 20.76 37.79 22.97
C ILE A 687 21.98 38.15 23.84
N SER A 688 22.68 39.25 23.54
CA SER A 688 23.81 39.70 24.36
C SER A 688 23.43 40.13 25.78
N LYS A 689 22.14 40.42 26.04
CA LYS A 689 21.63 40.81 27.37
C LYS A 689 21.16 39.64 28.22
N ILE A 690 21.00 38.44 27.64
CA ILE A 690 20.52 37.25 28.37
C ILE A 690 21.71 36.57 29.08
N PRO A 691 21.55 36.11 30.34
CA PRO A 691 22.61 35.40 31.07
C PRO A 691 23.15 34.17 30.34
N LYS A 692 24.48 34.00 30.33
CA LYS A 692 25.19 32.90 29.63
C LYS A 692 24.79 31.51 30.13
N GLU A 693 24.35 31.39 31.39
CA GLU A 693 23.97 30.12 32.03
C GLU A 693 22.71 29.49 31.41
N LEU A 694 21.84 30.30 30.80
CA LEU A 694 20.58 29.85 30.19
C LEU A 694 20.78 29.27 28.77
N PHE A 695 21.99 29.36 28.21
CA PHE A 695 22.34 28.86 26.87
C PHE A 695 22.87 27.43 26.85
N GLN A 696 22.85 26.73 27.99
CA GLN A 696 23.36 25.34 28.10
C GLN A 696 22.43 24.28 27.47
N SER A 697 21.31 24.66 26.84
CA SER A 697 20.43 23.72 26.11
C SER A 697 20.81 23.62 24.63
N SER A 698 20.77 22.40 24.07
CA SER A 698 21.01 22.13 22.65
C SER A 698 20.10 22.95 21.73
N LYS A 699 18.80 23.07 22.06
CA LYS A 699 17.80 23.81 21.27
C LYS A 699 18.11 25.30 21.17
N VAL A 700 18.60 25.91 22.25
CA VAL A 700 18.98 27.33 22.28
C VAL A 700 20.28 27.53 21.50
N SER A 701 21.25 26.64 21.69
CA SER A 701 22.51 26.62 20.97
C SER A 701 22.29 26.62 19.45
N PHE A 702 21.35 25.80 18.95
CA PHE A 702 21.00 25.73 17.53
C PHE A 702 20.47 27.04 16.97
N VAL A 703 19.53 27.66 17.67
CA VAL A 703 18.91 28.92 17.23
C VAL A 703 19.92 30.06 17.24
N VAL A 704 20.71 30.17 18.30
CA VAL A 704 21.75 31.20 18.42
C VAL A 704 22.84 30.98 17.36
N SER A 705 23.20 29.73 17.07
CA SER A 705 24.16 29.40 16.00
C SER A 705 23.63 29.72 14.61
N ALA A 706 22.34 29.51 14.35
CA ALA A 706 21.69 29.89 13.09
C ALA A 706 21.62 31.41 12.91
N ILE A 707 21.25 32.16 13.96
CA ILE A 707 21.25 33.63 13.96
C ILE A 707 22.68 34.15 13.75
N HIS A 708 23.66 33.53 14.42
CA HIS A 708 25.06 33.85 14.22
C HIS A 708 25.56 33.54 12.80
N ALA A 709 25.04 32.50 12.13
CA ALA A 709 25.40 32.21 10.74
C ALA A 709 24.99 33.33 9.77
N LEU A 710 23.91 34.05 10.10
CA LEU A 710 23.41 35.21 9.35
C LEU A 710 24.06 36.54 9.77
N ASP A 711 24.64 36.61 10.98
CA ASP A 711 25.35 37.78 11.49
C ASP A 711 26.72 37.97 10.81
N GLN A 712 26.81 38.98 9.94
CA GLN A 712 28.05 39.39 9.27
C GLN A 712 29.07 40.03 10.23
N THR A 713 28.62 40.57 11.38
CA THR A 713 29.46 41.33 12.32
C THR A 713 30.11 40.47 13.42
N ASN A 714 29.82 39.15 13.46
CA ASN A 714 30.35 38.17 14.40
C ASN A 714 30.18 38.52 15.90
N GLN A 715 29.21 39.35 16.26
CA GLN A 715 29.01 39.82 17.65
C GLN A 715 28.65 38.67 18.61
N LEU A 716 28.01 37.62 18.09
CA LEU A 716 27.53 36.46 18.86
C LEU A 716 28.56 35.32 19.03
N GLN A 717 29.78 35.47 18.49
CA GLN A 717 30.79 34.41 18.48
C GLN A 717 31.12 33.86 19.88
N SER A 718 31.19 34.74 20.89
CA SER A 718 31.52 34.36 22.28
C SER A 718 30.42 33.52 22.96
N VAL A 719 29.15 33.78 22.64
CA VAL A 719 27.98 33.05 23.15
C VAL A 719 27.87 31.70 22.46
N VAL A 720 28.11 31.65 21.15
CA VAL A 720 28.11 30.42 20.36
C VAL A 720 29.20 29.46 20.84
N SER A 721 30.43 29.94 21.10
CA SER A 721 31.51 29.09 21.60
C SER A 721 31.19 28.44 22.95
N SER A 722 30.52 29.16 23.86
CA SER A 722 30.10 28.60 25.16
C SER A 722 28.94 27.62 25.06
N SER A 723 28.08 27.75 24.05
CA SER A 723 26.89 26.90 23.86
C SER A 723 27.16 25.58 23.13
N ARG A 724 28.39 25.36 22.63
CA ARG A 724 28.77 24.14 21.89
C ARG A 724 29.13 22.97 22.80
N SER A 725 29.44 23.22 24.07
CA SER A 725 29.80 22.19 25.04
C SER A 725 28.61 21.35 25.53
N SER A 726 27.37 21.73 25.20
CA SER A 726 26.14 21.09 25.67
C SER A 726 25.45 20.16 24.66
N LEU A 727 26.07 19.87 23.52
CA LEU A 727 25.51 18.99 22.50
C LEU A 727 25.78 17.52 22.88
N VAL A 728 24.72 16.74 23.06
CA VAL A 728 24.82 15.35 23.55
C VAL A 728 24.48 14.33 22.45
N SER A 729 23.52 14.64 21.56
CA SER A 729 23.04 13.68 20.56
C SER A 729 23.74 13.79 19.20
N HIS A 730 23.83 12.66 18.50
CA HIS A 730 24.51 12.58 17.20
C HIS A 730 23.80 13.43 16.11
N GLU A 731 22.48 13.52 16.15
CA GLU A 731 21.68 14.38 15.24
C GLU A 731 21.89 15.87 15.51
N GLU A 732 22.02 16.26 16.77
CA GLU A 732 22.30 17.65 17.15
C GLU A 732 23.71 18.07 16.73
N LEU A 733 24.69 17.17 16.86
CA LEU A 733 26.06 17.42 16.39
C LEU A 733 26.13 17.59 14.87
N THR A 734 25.43 16.75 14.12
CA THR A 734 25.39 16.82 12.65
C THR A 734 24.68 18.08 12.16
N GLY A 735 23.50 18.42 12.71
CA GLY A 735 22.80 19.65 12.39
C GLY A 735 23.63 20.92 12.70
N MET A 736 24.42 20.89 13.77
CA MET A 736 25.34 21.98 14.09
C MET A 736 26.50 22.11 13.12
N HIS A 737 27.08 20.99 12.70
CA HIS A 737 28.11 20.99 11.67
C HIS A 737 27.60 21.50 10.33
N TYR A 738 26.34 21.20 9.98
CA TYR A 738 25.66 21.77 8.81
C TYR A 738 25.51 23.29 8.92
N LEU A 739 25.00 23.80 10.05
CA LEU A 739 24.89 25.26 10.28
C LEU A 739 26.25 25.97 10.25
N ILE A 740 27.31 25.33 10.74
CA ILE A 740 28.68 25.87 10.68
C ILE A 740 29.18 25.93 9.23
N ALA A 741 28.90 24.90 8.42
CA ALA A 741 29.21 24.94 7.00
C ALA A 741 28.42 26.06 6.32
N LEU A 742 27.10 26.12 6.50
CA LEU A 742 26.22 27.14 5.95
C LEU A 742 26.65 28.57 6.33
N GLY A 743 27.02 28.79 7.59
CA GLY A 743 27.54 30.08 8.05
C GLY A 743 28.87 30.47 7.40
N LYS A 744 29.76 29.52 7.13
CA LYS A 744 31.02 29.78 6.39
C LYS A 744 30.77 30.13 4.92
N LEU A 745 29.64 29.70 4.37
CA LEU A 745 29.25 29.92 2.98
C LEU A 745 28.59 31.29 2.82
N ILE A 746 27.60 31.57 3.67
CA ILE A 746 26.84 32.83 3.65
C ILE A 746 27.72 34.03 4.02
N LYS A 747 28.59 33.92 5.05
CA LYS A 747 29.45 35.04 5.49
C LYS A 747 30.50 35.46 4.46
N ASN A 748 30.82 34.61 3.49
CA ASN A 748 31.86 34.84 2.49
C ASN A 748 31.29 35.16 1.09
N GLY A 749 30.01 35.52 0.99
CA GLY A 749 29.25 35.57 -0.26
C GLY A 749 29.83 36.38 -1.43
N SER A 750 29.72 35.76 -2.62
CA SER A 750 29.79 36.28 -4.01
C SER A 750 31.12 36.73 -4.62
N ARG A 751 32.17 37.05 -3.86
CA ARG A 751 33.44 37.53 -4.46
C ARG A 751 34.59 36.52 -4.41
N ASP A 752 34.61 35.61 -3.43
CA ASP A 752 35.75 34.73 -3.19
C ASP A 752 35.37 33.24 -3.22
N CYS A 753 35.74 32.54 -4.32
CA CYS A 753 35.57 31.09 -4.49
C CYS A 753 36.21 30.23 -3.37
N LEU A 754 37.11 30.83 -2.57
CA LEU A 754 37.81 30.19 -1.45
C LEU A 754 36.89 29.92 -0.23
N GLY A 755 35.83 30.70 -0.03
CA GLY A 755 34.88 30.53 1.08
C GLY A 755 34.03 29.26 0.94
N ILE A 756 33.59 28.98 -0.29
CA ILE A 756 32.86 27.78 -0.71
C ILE A 756 33.67 26.53 -0.39
N GLN A 757 34.94 26.51 -0.79
CA GLN A 757 35.84 25.38 -0.55
C GLN A 757 36.05 25.09 0.95
N ASN A 758 36.04 26.11 1.80
CA ASN A 758 36.17 25.95 3.25
C ASN A 758 34.91 25.35 3.91
N GLY A 759 33.72 25.68 3.42
CA GLY A 759 32.46 25.05 3.80
C GLY A 759 32.41 23.57 3.38
N VAL A 760 32.73 23.29 2.12
CA VAL A 760 32.80 21.93 1.55
C VAL A 760 33.86 21.08 2.25
N ASN A 761 35.05 21.63 2.55
CA ASN A 761 36.09 20.92 3.30
C ASN A 761 35.65 20.59 4.74
N HIS A 762 34.83 21.45 5.36
CA HIS A 762 34.25 21.19 6.67
C HIS A 762 33.25 20.04 6.61
N LEU A 763 32.36 20.02 5.61
CA LEU A 763 31.42 18.92 5.35
C LEU A 763 32.15 17.61 5.05
N ARG A 764 33.23 17.64 4.27
CA ARG A 764 34.05 16.46 3.97
C ARG A 764 34.68 15.88 5.24
N LYS A 765 35.22 16.73 6.11
CA LYS A 765 35.75 16.30 7.42
C LYS A 765 34.65 15.69 8.29
N THR A 766 33.45 16.25 8.30
CA THR A 766 32.35 15.73 9.11
C THR A 766 31.80 14.41 8.57
N LEU A 767 31.77 14.22 7.25
CA LEU A 767 31.42 12.94 6.63
C LEU A 767 32.47 11.86 6.94
N HIS A 768 33.75 12.21 7.01
CA HIS A 768 34.79 11.28 7.48
C HIS A 768 34.64 10.93 8.96
N MET A 769 34.25 11.88 9.81
CA MET A 769 34.01 11.63 11.24
C MET A 769 32.72 10.83 11.49
N TYR A 770 31.72 11.00 10.63
CA TYR A 770 30.39 10.40 10.77
C TYR A 770 29.91 9.81 9.44
N PRO A 771 30.50 8.68 8.99
CA PRO A 771 30.23 8.10 7.66
C PRO A 771 28.79 7.60 7.49
N ASN A 772 28.08 7.32 8.59
CA ASN A 772 26.67 6.90 8.60
C ASN A 772 25.70 8.06 8.85
N SER A 773 26.18 9.30 8.97
CA SER A 773 25.31 10.44 9.26
C SER A 773 24.59 10.92 8.00
N GLY A 774 23.29 11.13 8.15
CA GLY A 774 22.43 11.72 7.12
C GLY A 774 22.64 13.21 6.89
N LEU A 775 23.89 13.70 6.96
CA LEU A 775 24.26 15.11 6.74
C LEU A 775 23.79 15.67 5.38
N ILE A 776 23.34 14.80 4.47
CA ILE A 776 22.76 15.10 3.15
C ILE A 776 21.32 14.52 3.02
N SER A 777 20.79 13.77 4.00
CA SER A 777 19.74 12.77 3.76
C SER A 777 18.43 12.87 4.57
N LYS A 778 18.08 14.01 5.20
CA LYS A 778 16.82 14.08 5.98
C LYS A 778 15.53 14.10 5.15
N GLU A 779 15.60 13.94 3.82
CA GLU A 779 14.44 13.64 2.95
C GLU A 779 14.59 12.36 2.11
N TRP A 780 15.59 11.50 2.35
CA TRP A 780 15.78 10.26 1.57
C TRP A 780 15.82 9.04 2.50
N SER A 781 14.66 8.51 2.87
CA SER A 781 14.57 7.21 3.51
C SER A 781 14.58 6.12 2.45
N ASP A 782 15.79 5.61 2.17
CA ASP A 782 16.14 4.20 1.86
C ASP A 782 17.24 4.09 0.79
N THR A 783 18.47 4.44 1.15
CA THR A 783 19.67 4.02 0.39
C THR A 783 20.68 3.38 1.34
N HIS A 784 20.44 2.11 1.65
CA HIS A 784 21.31 1.29 2.47
C HIS A 784 22.75 1.27 1.93
N ILE A 785 23.68 1.75 2.77
CA ILE A 785 25.10 1.38 2.82
C ILE A 785 25.97 2.08 1.76
N ALA A 786 26.64 3.14 2.19
CA ALA A 786 27.49 4.05 1.42
C ALA A 786 28.70 3.45 0.65
N THR A 787 28.88 2.14 0.48
CA THR A 787 30.19 1.60 0.01
C THR A 787 30.16 0.27 -0.75
N ARG A 788 29.42 0.18 -1.86
CA ARG A 788 29.84 -0.67 -3.00
C ARG A 788 29.81 0.12 -4.30
N PHE A 789 30.75 1.07 -4.38
CA PHE A 789 31.54 1.45 -5.55
C PHE A 789 30.84 1.46 -6.93
N CYS A 790 30.57 2.67 -7.45
CA CYS A 790 30.28 3.00 -8.85
C CYS A 790 28.96 2.48 -9.47
N THR A 791 27.81 2.96 -8.99
CA THR A 791 26.62 3.18 -9.84
C THR A 791 25.77 4.29 -9.25
N ILE A 792 25.56 5.34 -10.03
CA ILE A 792 25.16 6.67 -9.59
C ILE A 792 23.64 6.82 -9.60
N SER A 793 23.09 7.19 -8.45
CA SER A 793 21.78 7.81 -8.28
C SER A 793 21.98 9.16 -7.59
N PRO A 794 21.48 10.28 -8.14
CA PRO A 794 21.42 11.53 -7.39
C PRO A 794 19.98 12.07 -7.33
N SER A 795 19.46 12.19 -6.13
CA SER A 795 18.69 13.39 -5.77
C SER A 795 19.63 14.35 -5.03
N GLU A 796 19.13 15.46 -4.53
CA GLU A 796 19.83 16.74 -4.47
C GLU A 796 20.84 16.96 -3.32
N SER A 797 21.90 17.74 -3.60
CA SER A 797 22.55 18.59 -2.61
C SER A 797 22.01 20.04 -2.70
N PRO A 798 21.95 20.76 -1.58
CA PRO A 798 21.25 22.04 -1.44
C PRO A 798 22.13 23.24 -1.83
N LYS A 799 21.46 24.40 -1.87
CA LYS A 799 21.98 25.76 -2.11
C LYS A 799 23.32 26.05 -1.42
N GLU A 800 24.32 26.39 -2.22
CA GLU A 800 25.38 27.35 -1.88
C GLU A 800 25.27 28.53 -2.83
N GLU A 801 25.06 29.73 -2.27
CA GLU A 801 25.06 30.99 -3.01
C GLU A 801 26.45 31.31 -3.53
N GLY A 802 26.50 31.64 -4.82
CA GLY A 802 27.66 32.25 -5.47
C GLY A 802 28.32 31.37 -6.52
N LEU A 803 27.58 31.00 -7.58
CA LEU A 803 28.01 31.01 -8.98
C LEU A 803 26.83 30.50 -9.85
N LYS A 804 26.31 31.41 -10.68
CA LYS A 804 25.23 31.28 -11.70
C LYS A 804 24.62 29.88 -11.87
N SER A 805 23.34 29.71 -11.52
CA SER A 805 22.64 28.44 -11.65
C SER A 805 22.56 28.02 -13.12
N ALA A 806 23.03 26.82 -13.44
CA ALA A 806 22.97 26.17 -14.76
C ALA A 806 21.53 26.01 -15.32
N CYS A 807 20.50 26.36 -14.55
CA CYS A 807 19.15 26.68 -15.06
C CYS A 807 19.24 27.69 -16.21
N GLU A 808 20.14 28.68 -16.09
CA GLU A 808 20.45 29.73 -17.05
C GLU A 808 21.14 29.18 -18.33
N ILE A 809 21.83 28.04 -18.31
CA ILE A 809 22.59 27.50 -19.46
C ILE A 809 21.83 26.40 -20.22
N LEU A 810 20.97 25.63 -19.56
CA LEU A 810 20.26 24.50 -20.18
C LEU A 810 18.87 24.84 -20.74
N GLY A 811 18.18 25.83 -20.16
CA GLY A 811 17.08 26.51 -20.89
C GLY A 811 17.59 27.19 -22.16
N ALA A 812 18.82 27.70 -22.11
CA ALA A 812 19.50 28.34 -23.23
C ALA A 812 19.95 27.36 -24.34
N CYS A 813 20.25 26.09 -24.04
CA CYS A 813 20.50 25.06 -25.08
C CYS A 813 19.22 24.56 -25.75
N ALA A 814 18.07 24.70 -25.09
CA ALA A 814 16.84 24.06 -25.51
C ALA A 814 16.04 24.81 -26.57
N VAL A 815 16.22 26.12 -26.69
CA VAL A 815 15.54 26.91 -27.73
C VAL A 815 16.51 27.29 -28.84
N ALA A 816 17.81 27.07 -28.62
CA ALA A 816 18.83 27.71 -29.40
C ALA A 816 19.69 26.73 -30.23
N CYS A 817 19.22 26.47 -31.46
CA CYS A 817 20.00 26.53 -32.71
C CYS A 817 20.13 25.22 -33.51
N TYR A 818 19.32 25.18 -34.58
CA TYR A 818 19.39 24.30 -35.74
C TYR A 818 20.83 23.99 -36.20
N THR A 819 21.07 22.76 -36.67
CA THR A 819 21.49 22.47 -38.07
C THR A 819 21.60 20.94 -38.32
N THR A 820 20.74 20.35 -39.17
CA THR A 820 21.00 19.86 -40.55
C THR A 820 21.71 18.50 -40.68
N GLY A 821 21.15 17.64 -41.52
CA GLY A 821 21.50 16.23 -41.63
C GLY A 821 22.95 15.95 -42.03
N ASN A 822 23.61 15.08 -41.27
CA ASN A 822 24.32 13.92 -41.78
C ASN A 822 24.56 12.91 -40.64
N CYS A 823 24.75 11.66 -41.00
CA CYS A 823 24.85 10.53 -40.08
C CYS A 823 26.17 10.48 -39.28
N LYS A 824 26.04 10.03 -38.02
CA LYS A 824 27.04 9.47 -37.09
C LYS A 824 27.88 10.44 -36.21
N GLU A 825 27.79 10.11 -34.92
CA GLU A 825 28.69 10.35 -33.76
C GLU A 825 28.66 11.68 -32.98
N LYS A 826 28.10 11.56 -31.75
CA LYS A 826 28.53 12.14 -30.47
C LYS A 826 29.20 13.53 -30.48
N CYS A 827 28.41 14.60 -30.56
CA CYS A 827 28.82 15.90 -30.03
C CYS A 827 28.43 16.00 -28.54
N CYS A 828 29.31 15.59 -27.63
CA CYS A 828 29.24 15.97 -26.22
C CYS A 828 30.04 17.28 -26.02
N PHE A 829 29.42 18.30 -25.43
CA PHE A 829 30.14 19.47 -24.93
C PHE A 829 30.93 19.12 -23.66
N PRO A 830 32.25 19.42 -23.57
CA PRO A 830 33.04 19.19 -22.38
C PRO A 830 33.09 20.47 -21.53
N THR A 831 32.06 20.75 -20.74
CA THR A 831 32.09 21.84 -19.73
C THR A 831 31.68 21.40 -18.32
N CYS A 832 31.73 20.11 -18.03
CA CYS A 832 31.66 19.58 -16.67
C CYS A 832 32.81 18.58 -16.49
N ARG A 833 33.73 18.85 -15.56
CA ARG A 833 34.76 17.88 -15.15
C ARG A 833 34.19 16.72 -14.33
N ASP A 834 32.89 16.72 -14.06
CA ASP A 834 32.16 15.64 -13.40
C ASP A 834 31.02 15.14 -14.31
N GLN A 835 31.22 13.97 -14.90
CA GLN A 835 30.25 13.24 -15.73
C GLN A 835 29.14 12.62 -14.87
N TRP A 836 28.17 13.39 -14.38
CA TRP A 836 27.06 12.80 -13.60
C TRP A 836 25.73 13.38 -14.15
N MET A 837 24.84 12.49 -14.61
CA MET A 837 23.50 12.72 -15.22
C MET A 837 23.35 12.69 -16.77
N TYR A 838 24.17 11.94 -17.51
CA TYR A 838 23.89 11.64 -18.93
C TYR A 838 24.11 10.15 -19.27
N GLY A 839 23.46 9.27 -18.51
CA GLY A 839 23.45 7.82 -18.76
C GLY A 839 22.03 7.30 -19.01
N PRO A 840 21.85 6.21 -19.79
CA PRO A 840 20.54 5.61 -20.09
C PRO A 840 19.73 5.19 -18.84
N HIS A 841 20.39 5.12 -17.68
CA HIS A 841 19.77 4.79 -16.39
C HIS A 841 19.04 5.97 -15.71
N ALA A 842 19.29 7.24 -16.09
CA ALA A 842 18.71 8.40 -15.41
C ALA A 842 17.17 8.48 -15.58
N ILE A 843 16.67 8.24 -16.80
CA ILE A 843 15.22 8.21 -17.08
C ILE A 843 14.55 7.08 -16.28
N GLN A 844 15.18 5.90 -16.20
CA GLN A 844 14.65 4.78 -15.43
C GLN A 844 14.57 5.09 -13.93
N GLN A 845 15.55 5.80 -13.38
CA GLN A 845 15.53 6.21 -11.97
C GLN A 845 14.47 7.29 -11.71
N LEU A 846 14.34 8.28 -12.60
CA LEU A 846 13.28 9.31 -12.48
C LEU A 846 11.87 8.73 -12.66
N GLN A 847 11.71 7.72 -13.52
CA GLN A 847 10.45 6.96 -13.64
C GLN A 847 10.13 6.20 -12.35
N LYS A 848 11.11 5.54 -11.73
CA LYS A 848 10.93 4.88 -10.43
C LYS A 848 10.58 5.89 -9.35
N TRP A 849 11.26 7.04 -9.31
CA TRP A 849 10.99 8.10 -8.35
C TRP A 849 9.58 8.66 -8.52
N LEU A 850 9.14 8.94 -9.75
CA LEU A 850 7.77 9.39 -10.03
C LEU A 850 6.73 8.29 -9.73
N HIS A 851 7.08 7.01 -9.86
CA HIS A 851 6.18 5.91 -9.50
C HIS A 851 6.02 5.77 -7.98
N GLN A 852 7.09 6.02 -7.22
CA GLN A 852 7.06 6.05 -5.76
C GLN A 852 6.35 7.29 -5.21
N GLU A 853 6.61 8.46 -5.82
CA GLU A 853 6.08 9.76 -5.41
C GLU A 853 5.42 10.48 -6.61
N PRO A 854 4.21 10.09 -7.00
CA PRO A 854 3.53 10.70 -8.16
C PRO A 854 3.21 12.18 -7.94
N TRP A 855 3.09 12.63 -6.69
CA TRP A 855 2.89 14.04 -6.32
C TRP A 855 4.19 14.87 -6.36
N ASN A 856 5.36 14.25 -6.53
CA ASN A 856 6.63 14.97 -6.57
C ASN A 856 6.84 15.68 -7.91
N GLN A 857 6.59 16.98 -7.91
CA GLN A 857 6.65 17.81 -9.11
C GLN A 857 8.08 18.07 -9.59
N ASN A 858 9.10 18.00 -8.71
CA ASN A 858 10.50 18.08 -9.11
C ASN A 858 10.89 16.86 -9.95
N ALA A 859 10.50 15.66 -9.49
CA ALA A 859 10.72 14.43 -10.23
C ALA A 859 10.05 14.47 -11.61
N ARG A 860 8.79 14.94 -11.67
CA ARG A 860 8.04 15.09 -12.92
C ARG A 860 8.67 16.10 -13.88
N TYR A 861 9.06 17.26 -13.35
CA TYR A 861 9.74 18.32 -14.10
C TYR A 861 11.08 17.83 -14.69
N LEU A 862 11.90 17.16 -13.89
CA LEU A 862 13.18 16.60 -14.35
C LEU A 862 12.97 15.48 -15.37
N LEU A 863 11.94 14.65 -15.20
CA LEU A 863 11.60 13.59 -16.15
C LEU A 863 11.21 14.15 -17.52
N ILE A 864 10.39 15.22 -17.55
CA ILE A 864 10.02 15.93 -18.79
C ILE A 864 11.25 16.45 -19.52
N LEU A 865 12.18 17.10 -18.81
CA LEU A 865 13.41 17.62 -19.42
C LEU A 865 14.31 16.52 -19.98
N ASN A 866 14.46 15.41 -19.26
CA ASN A 866 15.27 14.28 -19.72
C ASN A 866 14.65 13.58 -20.93
N TYR A 867 13.32 13.41 -20.97
CA TYR A 867 12.64 12.89 -22.13
C TYR A 867 12.70 13.84 -23.33
N LEU A 868 12.62 15.15 -23.11
CA LEU A 868 12.76 16.15 -24.16
C LEU A 868 14.16 16.08 -24.77
N GLN A 869 15.18 15.91 -23.93
CA GLN A 869 16.56 15.73 -24.37
C GLN A 869 16.73 14.43 -25.17
N LYS A 870 16.18 13.31 -24.69
CA LYS A 870 16.17 12.04 -25.43
C LYS A 870 15.44 12.14 -26.76
N ALA A 871 14.29 12.84 -26.79
CA ALA A 871 13.56 13.08 -28.01
C ALA A 871 14.42 13.86 -29.02
N ARG A 872 15.21 14.84 -28.59
CA ARG A 872 16.13 15.56 -29.49
C ARG A 872 17.23 14.68 -30.07
N GLU A 873 17.87 13.86 -29.23
CA GLU A 873 18.92 12.93 -29.65
C GLU A 873 18.41 11.95 -30.71
N GLU A 874 17.15 11.53 -30.59
CA GLU A 874 16.46 10.62 -31.53
C GLU A 874 15.68 11.35 -32.65
N ARG A 875 15.82 12.68 -32.79
CA ARG A 875 15.11 13.52 -33.79
C ARG A 875 13.58 13.45 -33.71
N PHE A 876 13.04 13.61 -32.51
CA PHE A 876 11.62 13.69 -32.18
C PHE A 876 10.79 12.53 -32.77
N PRO A 877 11.05 11.28 -32.34
CA PRO A 877 10.25 10.16 -32.79
C PRO A 877 8.83 10.25 -32.23
N ARG A 878 7.83 9.92 -33.06
CA ARG A 878 6.40 10.09 -32.74
C ARG A 878 5.99 9.56 -31.35
N HIS A 879 6.52 8.41 -30.93
CA HIS A 879 6.16 7.79 -29.64
C HIS A 879 6.65 8.59 -28.41
N LEU A 880 7.84 9.20 -28.48
CA LEU A 880 8.35 10.07 -27.40
C LEU A 880 7.59 11.39 -27.37
N CYS A 881 7.26 11.97 -28.53
CA CYS A 881 6.45 13.19 -28.61
C CYS A 881 5.09 13.00 -27.94
N ILE A 882 4.38 11.90 -28.24
CA ILE A 882 3.08 11.59 -27.60
C ILE A 882 3.23 11.45 -26.07
N THR A 883 4.32 10.82 -25.61
CA THR A 883 4.56 10.63 -24.17
C THR A 883 4.87 11.97 -23.49
N LEU A 884 5.68 12.81 -24.13
CA LEU A 884 6.02 14.14 -23.66
C LEU A 884 4.82 15.10 -23.66
N GLU A 885 3.97 15.07 -24.69
CA GLU A 885 2.72 15.83 -24.74
C GLU A 885 1.83 15.49 -23.54
N ARG A 886 1.66 14.20 -23.24
CA ARG A 886 0.90 13.76 -22.06
C ARG A 886 1.53 14.21 -20.74
N LEU A 887 2.85 14.09 -20.59
CA LEU A 887 3.54 14.50 -19.36
C LEU A 887 3.48 16.02 -19.16
N THR A 888 3.65 16.79 -20.22
CA THR A 888 3.58 18.27 -20.17
C THR A 888 2.16 18.75 -19.95
N SER A 889 1.14 18.13 -20.55
CA SER A 889 -0.26 18.50 -20.31
C SER A 889 -0.66 18.27 -18.85
N VAL A 890 -0.26 17.14 -18.27
CA VAL A 890 -0.50 16.83 -16.84
C VAL A 890 0.28 17.78 -15.92
N ALA A 891 1.52 18.15 -16.29
CA ALA A 891 2.28 19.12 -15.51
C ALA A 891 1.64 20.52 -15.54
N LEU A 892 1.10 20.96 -16.68
CA LEU A 892 0.49 22.28 -16.84
C LEU A 892 -0.91 22.40 -16.24
N SER A 893 -1.60 21.28 -15.99
CA SER A 893 -2.91 21.26 -15.33
C SER A 893 -2.86 21.39 -13.81
N ASP A 894 -1.70 21.22 -13.17
CA ASP A 894 -1.55 21.30 -11.71
C ASP A 894 -1.64 22.75 -11.20
N GLU A 895 -2.38 22.96 -10.09
CA GLU A 895 -2.55 24.26 -9.42
C GLU A 895 -1.23 24.89 -8.93
N PHE A 896 -0.18 24.10 -8.75
CA PHE A 896 1.13 24.53 -8.28
C PHE A 896 1.82 25.56 -9.19
N TYR A 897 1.57 25.49 -10.49
CA TYR A 897 2.07 26.49 -11.43
C TYR A 897 1.24 27.80 -11.42
N SER A 898 0.33 27.99 -10.46
CA SER A 898 -0.39 29.25 -10.21
C SER A 898 0.29 30.16 -9.19
N GLU A 899 1.27 29.65 -8.42
CA GLU A 899 1.94 30.41 -7.38
C GLU A 899 2.82 31.55 -7.93
N LYS A 900 2.87 32.68 -7.21
CA LYS A 900 3.56 33.92 -7.64
C LYS A 900 5.08 33.87 -7.49
N ASP A 901 5.63 32.78 -6.98
CA ASP A 901 7.06 32.65 -6.71
C ASP A 901 7.88 32.56 -8.00
N LYS A 902 8.95 33.38 -8.07
CA LYS A 902 9.78 33.55 -9.28
C LYS A 902 10.37 32.24 -9.80
N ASN A 903 10.72 31.30 -8.92
CA ASN A 903 11.26 29.99 -9.29
C ASN A 903 10.23 29.09 -9.98
N TYR A 904 8.98 29.12 -9.53
CA TYR A 904 7.90 28.32 -10.13
C TYR A 904 7.45 28.90 -11.46
N GLN A 905 7.40 30.23 -11.58
CA GLN A 905 7.17 30.92 -12.84
C GLN A 905 8.23 30.54 -13.88
N TYR A 906 9.50 30.41 -13.46
CA TYR A 906 10.58 29.97 -14.33
C TYR A 906 10.45 28.51 -14.80
N ARG A 907 10.14 27.58 -13.88
CA ARG A 907 9.89 26.18 -14.27
C ARG A 907 8.69 26.05 -15.19
N LYS A 908 7.63 26.83 -14.94
CA LYS A 908 6.46 26.93 -15.82
C LYS A 908 6.84 27.39 -17.22
N LEU A 909 7.68 28.42 -17.31
CA LEU A 909 8.22 28.90 -18.58
C LEU A 909 8.90 27.76 -19.34
N GLN A 910 9.78 27.00 -18.69
CA GLN A 910 10.51 25.90 -19.35
C GLN A 910 9.60 24.75 -19.81
N VAL A 911 8.57 24.40 -19.03
CA VAL A 911 7.58 23.38 -19.44
C VAL A 911 6.70 23.89 -20.60
N LEU A 912 6.36 25.18 -20.64
CA LEU A 912 5.62 25.76 -21.76
C LEU A 912 6.48 25.86 -23.03
N LEU A 913 7.75 26.24 -22.90
CA LEU A 913 8.69 26.25 -24.03
C LEU A 913 8.91 24.82 -24.56
N SER A 914 9.03 23.82 -23.68
CA SER A 914 9.18 22.42 -24.09
C SER A 914 7.93 21.90 -24.80
N ALA A 915 6.73 22.17 -24.28
CA ALA A 915 5.45 21.85 -24.91
C ALA A 915 5.32 22.50 -26.30
N SER A 916 5.73 23.77 -26.43
CA SER A 916 5.69 24.48 -27.72
C SER A 916 6.65 23.88 -28.75
N GLU A 917 7.85 23.45 -28.34
CA GLU A 917 8.82 22.79 -29.23
C GLU A 917 8.30 21.41 -29.67
N ILE A 918 7.71 20.63 -28.76
CA ILE A 918 7.13 19.33 -29.11
C ILE A 918 6.00 19.50 -30.12
N SER A 919 5.13 20.48 -29.91
CA SER A 919 4.02 20.80 -30.82
C SER A 919 4.53 21.21 -32.21
N LEU A 920 5.58 22.04 -32.27
CA LEU A 920 6.21 22.46 -33.53
C LEU A 920 6.76 21.26 -34.31
N GLN A 921 7.42 20.32 -33.64
CA GLN A 921 8.01 19.12 -34.26
C GLN A 921 6.95 18.06 -34.60
N GLY A 922 5.84 18.02 -33.84
CA GLY A 922 4.68 17.17 -34.09
C GLY A 922 3.78 17.66 -35.24
N GLY A 923 3.97 18.89 -35.71
CA GLY A 923 3.18 19.53 -36.77
C GLY A 923 1.93 20.28 -36.28
N ASP A 924 1.74 20.42 -34.97
CA ASP A 924 0.67 21.23 -34.37
C ASP A 924 1.13 22.68 -34.16
N LEU A 925 0.98 23.48 -35.22
CA LEU A 925 1.36 24.89 -35.22
C LEU A 925 0.46 25.72 -34.28
N VAL A 926 -0.82 25.37 -34.16
CA VAL A 926 -1.78 26.08 -33.29
C VAL A 926 -1.42 25.85 -31.81
N GLY A 927 -1.17 24.60 -31.43
CA GLY A 927 -0.66 24.24 -30.11
C GLY A 927 0.64 24.96 -29.78
N CYS A 928 1.59 24.98 -30.72
CA CYS A 928 2.87 25.68 -30.57
C CYS A 928 2.70 27.17 -30.25
N VAL A 929 1.91 27.89 -31.07
CA VAL A 929 1.65 29.33 -30.87
C VAL A 929 0.93 29.59 -29.55
N SER A 930 0.00 28.71 -29.15
CA SER A 930 -0.73 28.86 -27.90
C SER A 930 0.18 28.75 -26.67
N HIS A 931 1.04 27.74 -26.61
CA HIS A 931 1.96 27.52 -25.50
C HIS A 931 3.03 28.62 -25.43
N ALA A 932 3.55 29.08 -26.56
CA ALA A 932 4.54 30.16 -26.61
C ALA A 932 3.95 31.53 -26.22
N LYS A 933 2.67 31.82 -26.58
CA LYS A 933 1.96 33.02 -26.09
C LYS A 933 1.65 32.96 -24.60
N ASN A 934 1.39 31.77 -24.06
CA ASN A 934 1.20 31.60 -22.62
C ASN A 934 2.54 31.80 -21.87
N ALA A 935 3.65 31.35 -22.44
CA ALA A 935 5.00 31.59 -21.92
C ALA A 935 5.35 33.09 -21.91
N SER A 936 4.97 33.85 -22.95
CA SER A 936 5.27 35.28 -23.04
C SER A 936 4.46 36.17 -22.08
N ARG A 937 3.40 35.63 -21.45
CA ARG A 937 2.54 36.36 -20.50
C ARG A 937 2.97 36.21 -19.03
N LEU A 938 4.05 35.47 -18.76
CA LEU A 938 4.53 35.24 -17.39
C LEU A 938 5.28 36.47 -16.85
N LEU A 939 5.21 36.69 -15.53
CA LEU A 939 5.86 37.81 -14.85
C LEU A 939 7.34 37.47 -14.54
N LEU A 940 8.19 37.47 -15.58
CA LEU A 940 9.62 37.17 -15.50
C LEU A 940 10.48 38.32 -16.07
N PRO A 941 11.78 38.41 -15.71
CA PRO A 941 12.69 39.36 -16.33
C PRO A 941 12.74 39.23 -17.87
N ASP A 942 12.87 40.35 -18.56
CA ASP A 942 12.76 40.48 -20.03
C ASP A 942 13.66 39.48 -20.80
N GLY A 943 14.87 39.21 -20.30
CA GLY A 943 15.80 38.27 -20.94
C GLY A 943 15.31 36.81 -21.01
N TYR A 944 14.40 36.39 -20.14
CA TYR A 944 13.81 35.04 -20.21
C TYR A 944 12.65 34.97 -21.19
N LEU A 945 11.88 36.06 -21.31
CA LEU A 945 10.74 36.15 -22.24
C LEU A 945 11.19 36.16 -23.71
N PHE A 946 12.43 36.56 -23.98
CA PHE A 946 13.03 36.50 -25.31
C PHE A 946 12.88 35.13 -25.99
N PHE A 947 13.06 34.03 -25.24
CA PHE A 947 12.98 32.68 -25.81
C PHE A 947 11.56 32.27 -26.20
N ALA A 948 10.54 32.81 -25.54
CA ALA A 948 9.15 32.61 -25.94
C ALA A 948 8.86 33.30 -27.28
N HIS A 949 9.35 34.53 -27.46
CA HIS A 949 9.23 35.27 -28.72
C HIS A 949 10.09 34.65 -29.85
N LEU A 950 11.25 34.07 -29.52
CA LEU A 950 12.07 33.34 -30.48
C LEU A 950 11.36 32.07 -30.99
N LEU A 951 10.63 31.36 -30.14
CA LEU A 951 9.79 30.23 -30.56
C LEU A 951 8.59 30.69 -31.39
N LEU A 952 7.96 31.82 -31.06
CA LEU A 952 6.91 32.41 -31.89
C LEU A 952 7.42 32.78 -33.29
N CYS A 953 8.65 33.33 -33.39
CA CYS A 953 9.29 33.55 -34.69
C CYS A 953 9.39 32.24 -35.49
N ARG A 954 9.82 31.14 -34.85
CA ARG A 954 9.90 29.84 -35.53
C ARG A 954 8.55 29.29 -35.95
N ALA A 955 7.53 29.41 -35.10
CA ALA A 955 6.17 28.97 -35.39
C ALA A 955 5.57 29.75 -36.58
N TYR A 956 5.67 31.08 -36.57
CA TYR A 956 5.16 31.90 -37.68
C TYR A 956 5.98 31.75 -38.97
N ALA A 957 7.27 31.46 -38.87
CA ALA A 957 8.07 31.10 -40.03
C ALA A 957 7.63 29.75 -40.64
N ALA A 958 7.20 28.79 -39.82
CA ALA A 958 6.63 27.52 -40.28
C ALA A 958 5.19 27.67 -40.84
N GLU A 959 4.42 28.62 -40.33
CA GLU A 959 3.11 29.02 -40.88
C GLU A 959 3.20 29.92 -42.14
N GLU A 960 4.42 30.28 -42.58
CA GLU A 960 4.68 31.25 -43.67
C GLU A 960 4.08 32.66 -43.43
N ASN A 961 3.86 33.05 -42.17
CA ASN A 961 3.32 34.37 -41.79
C ASN A 961 4.44 35.38 -41.53
N PHE A 962 4.96 35.98 -42.60
CA PHE A 962 6.10 36.90 -42.54
C PHE A 962 5.82 38.22 -41.80
N VAL A 963 4.56 38.66 -41.71
CA VAL A 963 4.18 39.90 -41.00
C VAL A 963 4.37 39.72 -39.51
N ARG A 964 3.78 38.66 -38.94
CA ARG A 964 3.91 38.34 -37.51
C ARG A 964 5.33 37.93 -37.14
N LEU A 965 6.03 37.23 -38.03
CA LEU A 965 7.46 36.92 -37.86
C LEU A 965 8.29 38.20 -37.63
N ARG A 966 8.05 39.25 -38.44
CA ARG A 966 8.77 40.52 -38.31
C ARG A 966 8.42 41.25 -37.01
N GLU A 967 7.17 41.21 -36.57
CA GLU A 967 6.73 41.80 -35.30
C GLU A 967 7.41 41.14 -34.09
N GLU A 968 7.42 39.80 -34.04
CA GLU A 968 8.05 39.06 -32.94
C GLU A 968 9.59 39.19 -32.96
N TYR A 969 10.20 39.25 -34.14
CA TYR A 969 11.63 39.54 -34.30
C TYR A 969 12.01 40.90 -33.68
N MET A 970 11.20 41.94 -33.92
CA MET A 970 11.43 43.25 -33.32
C MET A 970 11.26 43.23 -31.80
N ARG A 971 10.36 42.41 -31.26
CA ARG A 971 10.22 42.21 -29.80
C ARG A 971 11.44 41.51 -29.19
N CYS A 972 12.00 40.50 -29.85
CA CYS A 972 13.25 39.88 -29.43
C CYS A 972 14.39 40.91 -29.32
N MET A 973 14.50 41.83 -30.28
CA MET A 973 15.50 42.91 -30.24
C MET A 973 15.29 43.90 -29.08
N GLN A 974 14.04 44.12 -28.65
CA GLN A 974 13.71 45.01 -27.53
C GLN A 974 14.01 44.38 -26.16
N LEU A 975 13.69 43.10 -25.99
CA LEU A 975 13.83 42.40 -24.70
C LEU A 975 15.30 42.19 -24.29
N LYS A 976 16.20 42.01 -25.28
CA LYS A 976 17.64 41.68 -25.12
C LYS A 976 17.89 40.40 -24.28
N THR A 977 19.02 39.72 -24.50
CA THR A 977 19.40 38.55 -23.68
C THR A 977 20.88 38.52 -23.36
N ASP A 978 21.19 37.98 -22.18
CA ASP A 978 22.56 37.66 -21.75
C ASP A 978 23.05 36.31 -22.29
N TYR A 979 22.25 35.64 -23.13
CA TYR A 979 22.54 34.32 -23.67
C TYR A 979 22.95 34.38 -25.14
N HIS A 980 24.23 34.08 -25.41
CA HIS A 980 24.82 34.11 -26.76
C HIS A 980 24.05 33.26 -27.78
N ILE A 981 23.47 32.13 -27.37
CA ILE A 981 22.78 31.21 -28.27
C ILE A 981 21.47 31.79 -28.81
N GLY A 982 20.76 32.58 -28.00
CA GLY A 982 19.53 33.26 -28.43
C GLY A 982 19.77 34.20 -29.61
N TRP A 983 20.87 34.95 -29.55
CA TRP A 983 21.30 35.84 -30.62
C TRP A 983 21.77 35.10 -31.88
N ILE A 984 22.50 33.99 -31.75
CA ILE A 984 22.92 33.14 -32.88
C ILE A 984 21.69 32.61 -33.64
N CYS A 985 20.66 32.21 -32.91
CA CYS A 985 19.42 31.72 -33.48
C CYS A 985 18.60 32.79 -34.18
N LEU A 986 18.54 33.98 -33.58
CA LEU A 986 17.88 35.12 -34.19
C LEU A 986 18.58 35.50 -35.51
N LYS A 987 19.92 35.45 -35.53
CA LYS A 987 20.74 35.67 -36.74
C LYS A 987 20.51 34.60 -37.83
N PHE A 988 20.31 33.35 -37.42
CA PHE A 988 19.95 32.26 -38.33
C PHE A 988 18.57 32.50 -38.99
N ILE A 989 17.58 32.97 -38.23
CA ILE A 989 16.25 33.32 -38.76
C ILE A 989 16.34 34.54 -39.71
N GLU A 990 17.11 35.57 -39.33
CA GLU A 990 17.36 36.76 -40.13
C GLU A 990 17.96 36.40 -41.51
N SER A 991 19.01 35.57 -41.51
CA SER A 991 19.70 35.15 -42.74
C SER A 991 18.85 34.22 -43.63
N ARG A 992 18.08 33.30 -43.04
CA ARG A 992 17.24 32.36 -43.79
C ARG A 992 16.05 33.03 -44.48
N TYR A 993 15.40 33.98 -43.81
CA TYR A 993 14.17 34.60 -44.32
C TYR A 993 14.38 36.02 -44.87
N LYS A 994 15.64 36.49 -44.98
CA LYS A 994 16.02 37.81 -45.52
C LYS A 994 15.19 38.95 -44.91
N LEU A 995 15.06 38.97 -43.58
CA LEU A 995 14.38 40.03 -42.87
C LEU A 995 15.20 41.33 -43.04
N GLN A 996 14.61 42.38 -43.63
CA GLN A 996 15.29 43.65 -43.87
C GLN A 996 15.53 44.39 -42.54
N THR A 997 16.75 44.32 -42.01
CA THR A 997 17.22 45.10 -40.86
C THR A 997 18.67 45.58 -41.02
N ASP A 998 19.04 46.65 -40.29
CA ASP A 998 20.41 47.18 -40.24
C ASP A 998 21.37 46.08 -39.76
N ALA A 999 22.22 45.56 -40.65
CA ALA A 999 23.10 44.42 -40.39
C ALA A 999 23.99 44.57 -39.14
N ASN A 1000 24.32 45.80 -38.75
CA ASN A 1000 25.25 46.12 -37.66
C ASN A 1000 24.61 46.06 -36.26
N LYS A 1001 23.28 46.19 -36.12
CA LYS A 1001 22.65 46.29 -34.78
C LYS A 1001 22.70 44.98 -34.00
N LEU A 1002 22.52 43.84 -34.66
CA LEU A 1002 22.51 42.52 -34.02
C LEU A 1002 23.93 42.11 -33.59
N GLU A 1003 24.94 42.41 -34.41
CA GLU A 1003 26.36 42.17 -34.10
C GLU A 1003 26.82 43.01 -32.90
N LEU A 1004 26.43 44.29 -32.83
CA LEU A 1004 26.71 45.14 -31.67
C LEU A 1004 26.07 44.60 -30.37
N SER A 1005 24.82 44.12 -30.42
CA SER A 1005 24.16 43.50 -29.25
C SER A 1005 24.80 42.17 -28.83
N PHE A 1006 25.33 41.40 -29.78
CA PHE A 1006 26.08 40.17 -29.50
C PHE A 1006 27.43 40.46 -28.83
N GLU A 1007 28.12 41.54 -29.25
CA GLU A 1007 29.35 42.03 -28.63
C GLU A 1007 29.14 42.62 -27.23
N GLU A 1008 28.05 43.37 -26.99
CA GLU A 1008 27.72 43.91 -25.67
C GLU A 1008 27.52 42.80 -24.62
N CYS A 1009 26.91 41.68 -25.01
CA CYS A 1009 26.67 40.49 -24.17
C CYS A 1009 27.97 39.86 -23.61
N SER A 1010 29.14 40.18 -24.17
CA SER A 1010 30.40 39.46 -23.92
C SER A 1010 31.34 40.05 -22.87
N LYS A 1011 31.07 41.28 -22.42
CA LYS A 1011 32.00 42.03 -21.56
C LYS A 1011 32.18 41.41 -20.16
N GLU A 1012 31.35 40.44 -19.77
CA GLU A 1012 31.36 39.83 -18.42
C GLU A 1012 32.10 38.48 -18.30
N LEU A 1013 32.40 37.76 -19.40
CA LEU A 1013 32.95 36.38 -19.35
C LEU A 1013 34.10 36.18 -20.37
N LYS A 1014 35.32 36.60 -20.03
CA LYS A 1014 36.48 36.59 -20.97
C LYS A 1014 36.88 35.20 -21.51
N TYR A 1015 36.64 34.10 -20.80
CA TYR A 1015 37.10 32.77 -21.20
C TYR A 1015 36.18 32.02 -22.18
N SER A 1016 34.96 32.51 -22.44
CA SER A 1016 33.97 31.88 -23.34
C SER A 1016 33.83 32.56 -24.70
N TRP A 1017 34.42 33.74 -24.89
CA TRP A 1017 34.22 34.57 -26.09
C TRP A 1017 34.68 33.91 -27.38
N ASN A 1018 35.92 33.39 -27.41
CA ASN A 1018 36.48 32.76 -28.61
C ASN A 1018 35.67 31.53 -29.05
N MET A 1019 35.14 30.77 -28.08
CA MET A 1019 34.32 29.59 -28.34
C MET A 1019 32.96 29.98 -28.95
N TRP A 1020 32.25 30.96 -28.37
CA TRP A 1020 30.95 31.40 -28.91
C TRP A 1020 31.07 32.13 -30.24
N MET A 1021 32.15 32.89 -30.44
CA MET A 1021 32.48 33.48 -31.74
C MET A 1021 32.77 32.41 -32.80
N ALA A 1022 33.53 31.37 -32.46
CA ALA A 1022 33.77 30.25 -33.36
C ALA A 1022 32.45 29.52 -33.74
N VAL A 1023 31.55 29.29 -32.77
CA VAL A 1023 30.23 28.70 -33.02
C VAL A 1023 29.36 29.58 -33.92
N SER A 1024 29.32 30.89 -33.67
CA SER A 1024 28.59 31.84 -34.50
C SER A 1024 29.08 31.84 -35.95
N LYS A 1025 30.40 31.87 -36.16
CA LYS A 1025 31.03 31.78 -37.49
C LYS A 1025 30.76 30.44 -38.18
N LEU A 1026 30.71 29.35 -37.41
CA LEU A 1026 30.36 28.03 -37.94
C LEU A 1026 28.91 27.97 -38.42
N VAL A 1027 27.95 28.53 -37.68
CA VAL A 1027 26.55 28.61 -38.12
C VAL A 1027 26.42 29.46 -39.38
N GLN A 1028 27.13 30.59 -39.47
CA GLN A 1028 27.18 31.41 -40.68
C GLN A 1028 27.77 30.64 -41.87
N ALA A 1029 28.83 29.85 -41.65
CA ALA A 1029 29.40 29.00 -42.68
C ALA A 1029 28.39 27.92 -43.15
N LEU A 1030 27.65 27.29 -42.24
CA LEU A 1030 26.60 26.34 -42.59
C LEU A 1030 25.49 26.97 -43.43
N VAL A 1031 25.09 28.20 -43.11
CA VAL A 1031 24.14 28.96 -43.92
C VAL A 1031 24.72 29.24 -45.32
N ALA A 1032 25.97 29.64 -45.43
CA ALA A 1032 26.64 29.86 -46.72
C ALA A 1032 26.72 28.56 -47.55
N ILE A 1033 27.05 27.42 -46.93
CA ILE A 1033 27.04 26.10 -47.58
C ILE A 1033 25.64 25.76 -48.11
N TRP A 1034 24.61 26.03 -47.33
CA TRP A 1034 23.22 25.82 -47.73
C TRP A 1034 22.78 26.71 -48.90
N MET A 1035 23.26 27.94 -48.95
CA MET A 1035 23.05 28.86 -50.06
C MET A 1035 23.97 28.56 -51.26
N LYS A 1036 24.79 27.51 -51.19
CA LYS A 1036 25.81 27.10 -52.18
C LYS A 1036 26.93 28.13 -52.41
N GLU A 1037 27.22 28.96 -51.42
CA GLU A 1037 28.28 29.97 -51.44
C GLU A 1037 29.56 29.39 -50.82
N ASN A 1038 30.20 28.46 -51.53
CA ASN A 1038 31.31 27.64 -51.00
C ASN A 1038 32.56 28.47 -50.60
N LEU A 1039 32.82 29.60 -51.27
CA LEU A 1039 33.95 30.49 -50.96
C LEU A 1039 33.74 31.25 -49.64
N CYS A 1040 32.57 31.85 -49.45
CA CYS A 1040 32.23 32.50 -48.18
C CYS A 1040 32.18 31.52 -47.01
N ALA A 1041 31.78 30.27 -47.27
CA ALA A 1041 31.81 29.21 -46.27
C ALA A 1041 33.25 28.86 -45.82
N GLU A 1042 34.21 28.85 -46.74
CA GLU A 1042 35.62 28.59 -46.44
C GLU A 1042 36.23 29.71 -45.58
N ASP A 1043 36.02 30.98 -45.96
CA ASP A 1043 36.48 32.15 -45.18
C ASP A 1043 35.91 32.18 -43.75
N LEU A 1044 34.66 31.76 -43.59
CA LEU A 1044 34.02 31.72 -42.26
C LEU A 1044 34.53 30.53 -41.43
N LEU A 1045 34.84 29.40 -42.06
CA LEU A 1045 35.40 28.23 -41.40
C LEU A 1045 36.88 28.42 -41.02
N THR A 1046 37.67 29.10 -41.85
CA THR A 1046 39.07 29.48 -41.50
C THR A 1046 39.09 30.37 -40.26
N GLN A 1047 38.21 31.38 -40.22
CA GLN A 1047 38.03 32.25 -39.06
C GLN A 1047 37.60 31.45 -37.82
N ALA A 1048 36.63 30.52 -37.96
CA ALA A 1048 36.22 29.65 -36.86
C ALA A 1048 37.37 28.75 -36.36
N CYS A 1049 38.17 28.18 -37.27
CA CYS A 1049 39.36 27.38 -36.95
C CYS A 1049 40.45 28.18 -36.23
N SER A 1050 40.58 29.48 -36.50
CA SER A 1050 41.56 30.36 -35.83
C SER A 1050 41.21 30.66 -34.38
N LEU A 1051 39.92 30.56 -34.03
CA LEU A 1051 39.37 30.90 -32.71
C LEU A 1051 39.21 29.68 -31.79
N ALA A 1052 39.13 28.46 -32.33
CA ALA A 1052 38.89 27.23 -31.58
C ALA A 1052 40.18 26.64 -30.94
N SER A 1053 40.04 26.04 -29.74
CA SER A 1053 41.09 25.23 -29.13
C SER A 1053 41.24 23.87 -29.85
N SER A 1054 42.38 23.21 -29.61
CA SER A 1054 42.95 22.07 -30.35
C SER A 1054 42.18 20.75 -30.28
N GLU A 1055 40.84 20.72 -30.19
CA GLU A 1055 40.04 19.47 -30.18
C GLU A 1055 38.73 19.66 -30.96
N SER A 1056 38.76 19.82 -32.28
CA SER A 1056 37.52 20.13 -33.02
C SER A 1056 37.34 19.41 -34.36
N CYS A 1057 36.12 18.87 -34.56
CA CYS A 1057 35.57 18.41 -35.85
C CYS A 1057 35.51 19.55 -36.91
N ILE A 1058 35.76 20.80 -36.51
CA ILE A 1058 35.77 21.98 -37.38
C ILE A 1058 36.90 21.89 -38.40
N PHE A 1059 38.07 21.36 -38.00
CA PHE A 1059 39.19 21.12 -38.92
C PHE A 1059 38.87 20.05 -39.98
N LEU A 1060 38.04 19.05 -39.64
CA LEU A 1060 37.53 18.06 -40.59
C LEU A 1060 36.60 18.73 -41.62
N CYS A 1061 35.60 19.49 -41.16
CA CYS A 1061 34.65 20.18 -42.04
C CYS A 1061 35.35 21.18 -42.97
N HIS A 1062 36.29 21.96 -42.44
CA HIS A 1062 37.15 22.84 -43.22
C HIS A 1062 37.93 22.06 -44.28
N GLY A 1063 38.57 20.94 -43.88
CA GLY A 1063 39.31 20.08 -44.81
C GLY A 1063 38.45 19.48 -45.92
N THR A 1064 37.23 19.06 -45.62
CA THR A 1064 36.30 18.50 -46.62
C THR A 1064 35.83 19.55 -47.63
N ILE A 1065 35.59 20.78 -47.18
CA ILE A 1065 35.14 21.87 -48.06
C ILE A 1065 36.28 22.35 -48.94
N CYS A 1066 37.50 22.47 -48.42
CA CYS A 1066 38.68 22.73 -49.25
C CYS A 1066 38.89 21.62 -50.30
N MET A 1067 38.59 20.35 -49.99
CA MET A 1067 38.65 19.27 -50.99
C MET A 1067 37.57 19.39 -52.08
N GLU A 1068 36.35 19.81 -51.76
CA GLU A 1068 35.31 20.06 -52.77
C GLU A 1068 35.62 21.31 -53.60
N LEU A 1069 36.11 22.39 -52.99
CA LEU A 1069 36.56 23.58 -53.70
C LEU A 1069 37.73 23.28 -54.64
N ALA A 1070 38.69 22.45 -54.21
CA ALA A 1070 39.76 21.96 -55.08
C ALA A 1070 39.22 21.15 -56.27
N ARG A 1071 38.15 20.38 -56.08
CA ARG A 1071 37.48 19.63 -57.16
C ARG A 1071 36.75 20.56 -58.13
N GLU A 1072 36.06 21.58 -57.63
CA GLU A 1072 35.30 22.53 -58.45
C GLU A 1072 36.20 23.51 -59.22
N GLN A 1073 37.25 24.03 -58.58
CA GLN A 1073 38.11 25.08 -59.15
C GLN A 1073 39.44 24.56 -59.74
N CYS A 1074 39.77 23.28 -59.56
CA CYS A 1074 41.02 22.65 -60.00
C CYS A 1074 42.30 23.35 -59.50
N ASP A 1075 42.25 24.02 -58.34
CA ASP A 1075 43.40 24.71 -57.75
C ASP A 1075 44.09 23.86 -56.67
N SER A 1076 45.40 23.69 -56.82
CA SER A 1076 46.27 22.98 -55.88
C SER A 1076 46.40 23.64 -54.51
N HIS A 1077 46.12 24.94 -54.40
CA HIS A 1077 46.18 25.68 -53.15
C HIS A 1077 45.18 25.15 -52.11
N PHE A 1078 43.94 24.87 -52.53
CA PHE A 1078 42.91 24.33 -51.65
C PHE A 1078 43.22 22.89 -51.19
N LEU A 1079 43.90 22.08 -52.02
CA LEU A 1079 44.37 20.75 -51.60
C LEU A 1079 45.42 20.84 -50.49
N LEU A 1080 46.35 21.80 -50.56
CA LEU A 1080 47.34 22.04 -49.51
C LEU A 1080 46.69 22.51 -48.20
N LEU A 1081 45.69 23.39 -48.29
CA LEU A 1081 44.91 23.82 -47.13
C LEU A 1081 44.13 22.65 -46.51
N ALA A 1082 43.53 21.79 -47.33
CA ALA A 1082 42.83 20.59 -46.89
C ALA A 1082 43.76 19.62 -46.16
N VAL A 1083 44.95 19.34 -46.70
CA VAL A 1083 45.95 18.47 -46.04
C VAL A 1083 46.38 19.05 -44.69
N ARG A 1084 46.58 20.36 -44.62
CA ARG A 1084 46.99 21.04 -43.37
C ARG A 1084 45.90 20.94 -42.30
N SER A 1085 44.63 21.15 -42.65
CA SER A 1085 43.53 21.07 -41.69
C SER A 1085 43.22 19.62 -41.30
N LEU A 1086 43.26 18.67 -42.24
CA LEU A 1086 43.04 17.25 -41.94
C LEU A 1086 44.16 16.63 -41.08
N ASN A 1087 45.43 17.05 -41.26
CA ASN A 1087 46.52 16.61 -40.38
C ASN A 1087 46.34 17.15 -38.97
N LYS A 1088 45.96 18.43 -38.82
CA LYS A 1088 45.59 18.97 -37.50
C LYS A 1088 44.42 18.19 -36.89
N ALA A 1089 43.37 17.90 -37.67
CA ALA A 1089 42.25 17.09 -37.20
C ALA A 1089 42.70 15.72 -36.65
N LYS A 1090 43.64 15.06 -37.34
CA LYS A 1090 44.23 13.77 -36.93
C LYS A 1090 45.06 13.87 -35.64
N GLU A 1091 45.88 14.91 -35.49
CA GLU A 1091 46.71 15.11 -34.28
C GLU A 1091 45.85 15.42 -33.05
N THR A 1092 44.70 16.07 -33.27
CA THR A 1092 43.81 16.52 -32.19
C THR A 1092 42.78 15.49 -31.74
N SER A 1093 42.56 14.41 -32.52
CA SER A 1093 41.56 13.39 -32.18
C SER A 1093 42.13 12.34 -31.21
N LEU A 1094 41.54 12.19 -30.02
CA LEU A 1094 41.92 11.16 -29.02
C LEU A 1094 41.71 9.72 -29.53
N ILE A 1095 40.80 9.52 -30.48
CA ILE A 1095 40.54 8.24 -31.16
C ILE A 1095 40.81 8.46 -32.66
N PRO A 1096 41.57 7.59 -33.34
CA PRO A 1096 41.86 7.76 -34.77
C PRO A 1096 40.56 7.65 -35.58
N LEU A 1097 40.08 8.79 -36.08
CA LEU A 1097 38.91 8.84 -36.98
C LEU A 1097 39.31 8.28 -38.35
N PRO A 1098 38.75 7.15 -38.80
CA PRO A 1098 39.21 6.49 -40.02
C PRO A 1098 39.03 7.35 -41.29
N ILE A 1099 37.94 8.13 -41.36
CA ILE A 1099 37.61 9.00 -42.50
C ILE A 1099 38.69 10.08 -42.75
N VAL A 1100 39.34 10.57 -41.70
CA VAL A 1100 40.41 11.59 -41.82
C VAL A 1100 41.60 11.03 -42.60
N SER A 1101 41.94 9.77 -42.37
CA SER A 1101 43.07 9.12 -43.06
C SER A 1101 42.76 8.85 -44.53
N LEU A 1102 41.50 8.57 -44.89
CA LEU A 1102 41.06 8.43 -46.29
C LEU A 1102 41.17 9.74 -47.06
N LEU A 1103 40.65 10.82 -46.49
CA LEU A 1103 40.65 12.13 -47.12
C LEU A 1103 42.08 12.67 -47.27
N LEU A 1104 42.95 12.42 -46.28
CA LEU A 1104 44.38 12.70 -46.39
C LEU A 1104 45.04 11.89 -47.51
N ALA A 1105 44.74 10.59 -47.63
CA ALA A 1105 45.26 9.76 -48.71
C ALA A 1105 44.80 10.29 -50.08
N GLN A 1106 43.53 10.66 -50.22
CA GLN A 1106 42.98 11.22 -51.47
C GLN A 1106 43.62 12.58 -51.83
N ALA A 1107 43.78 13.48 -50.86
CA ALA A 1107 44.39 14.78 -51.09
C ALA A 1107 45.89 14.67 -51.45
N GLU A 1108 46.64 13.83 -50.74
CA GLU A 1108 48.06 13.57 -51.02
C GLU A 1108 48.28 12.84 -52.36
N ALA A 1109 47.37 11.93 -52.74
CA ALA A 1109 47.37 11.31 -54.07
C ALA A 1109 47.14 12.34 -55.19
N SER A 1110 46.21 13.27 -54.97
CA SER A 1110 45.89 14.34 -55.93
C SER A 1110 47.05 15.34 -56.08
N LEU A 1111 47.87 15.51 -55.04
CA LEU A 1111 49.11 16.29 -55.06
C LEU A 1111 50.32 15.53 -55.64
N GLY A 1112 50.15 14.26 -56.04
CA GLY A 1112 51.22 13.44 -56.66
C GLY A 1112 52.19 12.77 -55.68
N SER A 1113 51.90 12.78 -54.38
CA SER A 1113 52.78 12.28 -53.32
C SER A 1113 52.57 10.79 -53.03
N LYS A 1114 53.17 9.92 -53.86
CA LYS A 1114 52.97 8.46 -53.80
C LYS A 1114 53.28 7.83 -52.44
N ALA A 1115 54.43 8.17 -51.83
CA ALA A 1115 54.86 7.57 -50.57
C ALA A 1115 53.95 7.93 -49.37
N LYS A 1116 53.38 9.14 -49.36
CA LYS A 1116 52.45 9.56 -48.30
C LYS A 1116 51.07 8.94 -48.52
N TRP A 1117 50.59 8.89 -49.76
CA TRP A 1117 49.35 8.19 -50.10
C TRP A 1117 49.33 6.74 -49.60
N GLU A 1118 50.36 5.95 -49.91
CA GLU A 1118 50.47 4.55 -49.45
C GLU A 1118 50.47 4.42 -47.92
N LYS A 1119 51.20 5.31 -47.24
CA LYS A 1119 51.29 5.34 -45.77
C LYS A 1119 49.91 5.61 -45.13
N HIS A 1120 49.16 6.59 -45.65
CA HIS A 1120 47.86 6.95 -45.11
C HIS A 1120 46.80 5.88 -45.39
N LEU A 1121 46.86 5.22 -46.56
CA LEU A 1121 45.95 4.13 -46.91
C LEU A 1121 46.11 2.90 -45.99
N ARG A 1122 47.36 2.53 -45.68
CA ARG A 1122 47.65 1.41 -44.77
C ARG A 1122 47.21 1.69 -43.34
N LEU A 1123 47.39 2.92 -42.86
CA LEU A 1123 46.91 3.33 -41.53
C LEU A 1123 45.39 3.25 -41.44
N GLU A 1124 44.68 3.61 -42.51
CA GLU A 1124 43.23 3.52 -42.54
C GLU A 1124 42.73 2.07 -42.52
N TRP A 1125 43.38 1.16 -43.27
CA TRP A 1125 43.00 -0.25 -43.33
C TRP A 1125 42.91 -0.93 -41.96
N TYR A 1126 43.83 -0.60 -41.05
CA TYR A 1126 43.85 -1.12 -39.68
C TYR A 1126 42.95 -0.36 -38.71
N SER A 1127 42.54 0.87 -39.04
CA SER A 1127 41.65 1.67 -38.19
C SER A 1127 40.19 1.21 -38.21
N TRP A 1128 39.77 0.50 -39.26
CA TRP A 1128 38.42 -0.06 -39.37
C TRP A 1128 38.36 -1.53 -38.92
N SER A 1129 37.31 -1.87 -38.17
CA SER A 1129 36.91 -3.27 -37.96
C SER A 1129 36.51 -3.92 -39.29
N ALA A 1130 36.70 -5.24 -39.42
CA ALA A 1130 36.56 -5.94 -40.72
C ALA A 1130 35.17 -5.77 -41.38
N GLU A 1131 34.11 -5.60 -40.60
CA GLU A 1131 32.72 -5.48 -41.06
C GLU A 1131 32.31 -4.06 -41.48
N MET A 1132 33.01 -3.03 -41.00
CA MET A 1132 32.63 -1.61 -41.19
C MET A 1132 33.46 -0.89 -42.25
N ARG A 1133 34.32 -1.60 -42.99
CA ARG A 1133 35.22 -0.99 -43.99
C ARG A 1133 34.43 -0.39 -45.16
N PRO A 1134 34.68 0.89 -45.53
CA PRO A 1134 33.96 1.55 -46.60
C PRO A 1134 34.35 1.01 -47.99
N ALA A 1135 33.43 1.05 -48.94
CA ALA A 1135 33.63 0.55 -50.30
C ALA A 1135 34.83 1.21 -51.03
N GLU A 1136 35.04 2.51 -50.83
CA GLU A 1136 36.12 3.27 -51.48
C GLU A 1136 37.51 2.81 -51.03
N LEU A 1137 37.65 2.37 -49.77
CA LEU A 1137 38.90 1.81 -49.24
C LEU A 1137 39.30 0.53 -49.98
N PHE A 1138 38.33 -0.34 -50.28
CA PHE A 1138 38.58 -1.55 -51.08
C PHE A 1138 39.00 -1.23 -52.52
N LEU A 1139 38.45 -0.17 -53.14
CA LEU A 1139 38.88 0.28 -54.47
C LEU A 1139 40.31 0.84 -54.44
N GLN A 1140 40.68 1.61 -53.43
CA GLN A 1140 42.04 2.16 -53.35
C GLN A 1140 43.09 1.08 -53.05
N MET A 1141 42.75 0.08 -52.23
CA MET A 1141 43.58 -1.11 -52.03
C MET A 1141 43.77 -1.90 -53.32
N HIS A 1142 42.75 -1.94 -54.21
CA HIS A 1142 42.91 -2.49 -55.56
C HIS A 1142 43.98 -1.75 -56.37
N LEU A 1143 43.96 -0.40 -56.40
CA LEU A 1143 44.93 0.39 -57.15
C LEU A 1143 46.37 0.20 -56.63
N LEU A 1144 46.53 0.12 -55.31
CA LEU A 1144 47.81 -0.16 -54.67
C LEU A 1144 48.32 -1.58 -55.04
N SER A 1145 47.44 -2.59 -55.01
CA SER A 1145 47.79 -3.96 -55.43
C SER A 1145 48.20 -4.10 -56.90
N ARG A 1146 47.69 -3.24 -57.79
CA ARG A 1146 48.02 -3.27 -59.23
C ARG A 1146 49.41 -2.71 -59.51
N GLN A 1147 49.86 -1.69 -58.77
CA GLN A 1147 51.16 -1.06 -58.98
C GLN A 1147 52.36 -1.88 -58.48
N LEU A 1148 52.14 -2.84 -57.57
CA LEU A 1148 53.19 -3.73 -57.05
C LEU A 1148 53.60 -4.86 -58.03
N LYS A 1149 52.82 -5.12 -59.09
CA LYS A 1149 53.15 -6.15 -60.09
C LYS A 1149 54.27 -5.75 -61.06
N ASP A 1150 54.62 -4.47 -61.14
CA ASP A 1150 55.58 -3.92 -62.13
C ASP A 1150 56.98 -3.59 -61.56
N GLY A 1151 57.32 -3.99 -60.33
CA GLY A 1151 58.67 -3.73 -59.77
C GLY A 1151 58.97 -4.35 -58.41
N SER A 1152 60.20 -4.84 -58.25
CA SER A 1152 60.77 -5.77 -57.26
C SER A 1152 60.70 -5.44 -55.76
N ASP A 1153 60.61 -6.51 -54.96
CA ASP A 1153 61.06 -6.75 -53.58
C ASP A 1153 60.94 -5.60 -52.55
N SER A 1154 59.74 -5.48 -51.99
CA SER A 1154 59.53 -4.98 -50.63
C SER A 1154 58.40 -5.78 -49.95
N SER A 1155 58.45 -5.86 -48.62
CA SER A 1155 57.75 -6.81 -47.72
C SER A 1155 56.28 -7.15 -48.06
N PRO A 1156 55.80 -8.40 -47.79
CA PRO A 1156 54.44 -8.81 -48.14
C PRO A 1156 53.42 -8.10 -47.25
N GLY A 1157 52.83 -7.01 -47.75
CA GLY A 1157 51.71 -6.31 -47.12
C GLY A 1157 50.36 -7.00 -47.38
N VAL A 1158 49.30 -6.57 -46.65
CA VAL A 1158 47.91 -7.10 -46.79
C VAL A 1158 47.40 -7.05 -48.23
N GLU A 1159 47.94 -6.14 -49.03
CA GLU A 1159 47.66 -5.94 -50.46
C GLU A 1159 47.94 -7.20 -51.31
N SER A 1160 48.85 -8.07 -50.87
CA SER A 1160 49.24 -9.34 -51.53
C SER A 1160 48.34 -10.54 -51.15
N CYS A 1161 47.51 -10.42 -50.11
CA CYS A 1161 46.70 -11.53 -49.59
C CYS A 1161 45.44 -11.85 -50.42
N GLN A 1162 45.04 -10.98 -51.36
CA GLN A 1162 43.87 -11.19 -52.22
C GLN A 1162 44.17 -10.81 -53.67
N SER A 1163 43.54 -11.51 -54.63
CA SER A 1163 43.64 -11.16 -56.05
C SER A 1163 43.07 -9.77 -56.32
N SER A 1164 43.64 -9.05 -57.28
CA SER A 1164 43.20 -7.70 -57.68
C SER A 1164 41.70 -7.64 -58.02
N LEU A 1165 41.14 -8.73 -58.54
CA LEU A 1165 39.71 -8.90 -58.83
C LEU A 1165 38.85 -8.97 -57.55
N ARG A 1166 39.32 -9.67 -56.50
CA ARG A 1166 38.58 -9.82 -55.23
C ARG A 1166 38.40 -8.50 -54.50
N TRP A 1167 39.38 -7.60 -54.59
CA TRP A 1167 39.30 -6.25 -54.03
C TRP A 1167 38.13 -5.45 -54.65
N ILE A 1168 38.00 -5.49 -55.98
CA ILE A 1168 36.93 -4.79 -56.70
C ILE A 1168 35.55 -5.40 -56.38
N LEU A 1169 35.43 -6.73 -56.37
CA LEU A 1169 34.16 -7.40 -56.07
C LEU A 1169 33.64 -7.08 -54.66
N ARG A 1170 34.52 -6.95 -53.67
CA ARG A 1170 34.13 -6.51 -52.32
C ARG A 1170 33.71 -5.04 -52.27
N ALA A 1171 34.38 -4.16 -53.02
CA ALA A 1171 33.95 -2.77 -53.14
C ALA A 1171 32.53 -2.66 -53.71
N ILE A 1172 32.23 -3.46 -54.76
CA ILE A 1172 30.89 -3.55 -55.37
C ILE A 1172 29.86 -4.09 -54.38
N HIS A 1173 30.19 -5.13 -53.60
CA HIS A 1173 29.25 -5.70 -52.64
C HIS A 1173 28.87 -4.69 -51.54
N MET A 1174 29.86 -3.92 -51.04
CA MET A 1174 29.63 -2.93 -49.99
C MET A 1174 28.90 -1.68 -50.47
N ASN A 1175 29.05 -1.32 -51.74
CA ASN A 1175 28.27 -0.23 -52.35
C ASN A 1175 27.99 -0.51 -53.84
N PRO A 1176 26.90 -1.25 -54.15
CA PRO A 1176 26.58 -1.65 -55.52
C PRO A 1176 26.11 -0.47 -56.40
N SER A 1177 25.75 0.66 -55.79
CA SER A 1177 25.23 1.83 -56.51
C SER A 1177 26.31 2.64 -57.25
N CYS A 1178 27.60 2.42 -56.94
CA CYS A 1178 28.69 3.22 -57.51
C CYS A 1178 29.18 2.67 -58.86
N LEU A 1179 28.82 3.36 -59.93
CA LEU A 1179 29.14 3.00 -61.33
C LEU A 1179 30.66 2.90 -61.63
N ARG A 1180 31.49 3.60 -60.83
CA ARG A 1180 32.96 3.59 -60.95
C ARG A 1180 33.55 2.20 -60.68
N TYR A 1181 33.02 1.46 -59.71
CA TYR A 1181 33.54 0.13 -59.36
C TYR A 1181 33.22 -0.89 -60.47
N TRP A 1182 32.02 -0.80 -61.05
CA TRP A 1182 31.59 -1.65 -62.16
C TRP A 1182 32.41 -1.41 -63.43
N LYS A 1183 32.75 -0.16 -63.77
CA LYS A 1183 33.63 0.16 -64.92
C LYS A 1183 35.03 -0.45 -64.79
N VAL A 1184 35.56 -0.55 -63.57
CA VAL A 1184 36.88 -1.16 -63.32
C VAL A 1184 36.81 -2.68 -63.44
N LEU A 1185 35.71 -3.32 -63.03
CA LEU A 1185 35.46 -4.75 -63.24
C LEU A 1185 35.35 -5.10 -64.73
N GLN A 1186 34.70 -4.25 -65.53
CA GLN A 1186 34.51 -4.46 -66.97
C GLN A 1186 35.86 -4.54 -67.71
N LYS A 1187 36.84 -3.72 -67.34
CA LYS A 1187 38.24 -3.77 -67.83
C LYS A 1187 39.06 -5.00 -67.41
N PHE A 1188 38.52 -5.86 -66.54
CA PHE A 1188 39.13 -7.15 -66.17
C PHE A 1188 38.48 -8.33 -66.92
N ILE A 1189 37.31 -8.11 -67.53
CA ILE A 1189 36.55 -9.12 -68.28
C ILE A 1189 36.87 -9.02 -69.78
N GLU A 1190 37.16 -7.81 -70.27
CA GLU A 1190 37.91 -7.54 -71.52
C GLU A 1190 39.39 -7.89 -71.35
#